data_AF-A0A388KQJ3-F1
#
_entry.id   AF-A0A388KQJ3-F1
#
_cell.length_a   1.000
_cell.length_b   1.000
_cell.length_c   1.000
_cell.angle_alpha   90.00
_cell.angle_beta   90.00
_cell.angle_gamma   90.00
#
_symmetry.space_group_name_H-M   'P 1'
#
loop_
_entity.id
_entity.type
_entity.pdbx_description
1 polymer ?
#
loop_
_entity_poly.entity_id
_entity_poly.type
_entity_poly.pdbx_seq_one_letter_code
_entity_poly.pdbx_strand_id
1 'polypeptide(L)'
;MIQEIRNYIAASDDESDKVRDEIEKLVEALEKRKRKNKKKSPIVSKTTSRTVRKKTSQRKGKAQVTDEDGHDEGFLTPKKVGPAGGSSEELIEYALSQTHALSAMKATELRRICDQEGVKYIVLPLVTGVEDGLVVERSMIHRFSPVLNTIGCVRTRPKKRRKGRLRGRKDDRDGGIVFFRYEAKSYASLADLLDNINGKQEVRLTSEAGRVWVGSWKKLWEKYGQTYILIGQTRKKLWEAKRDIEAGCAFRIVNLVSTPTSTQRNKRFLRDTLMQPWRVRTIYKLSSRKLVALYRTAGLFSSSTTRNCLKNRISRVLKQKFGVEVRRRLYVKIPYSVQVNQSAVRDLMTKVITISVPDEAIRTLVIERMRMVKTKGRMVANIIHNYKKKLQNGEEGCTCSRLSLQRFQGHVRTRLDEVRGVHRFVLNSRNVTCGRVVSTLELPEAIIKVIPKTWRNNLLQLSDADVRRCVHEQMALPSALTEQEVARNVRAIRSLVLVSLDRNPGVTLVICPVLYFHGFRMTFSWNPGFVNKTQNEERVLAESKAAYKEAGLLHVATWRTCGRLGRAYVIPKDKDYGRWCPISPLWSEPSRTASSRLGRALRYMLVCLPENQHFSLRATDNLKAVMTKKVAAVAIRS
;
A
#
# COMPACT_ATOMS: atom_id res chain seq x y z
N MET A 1 4.08 -4.18 -37.35
CA MET A 1 4.39 -3.17 -36.31
C MET A 1 4.18 -1.75 -36.81
N ILE A 2 5.04 -1.18 -37.67
CA ILE A 2 4.83 0.22 -38.14
C ILE A 2 3.48 0.39 -38.85
N GLN A 3 3.09 -0.55 -39.72
CA GLN A 3 1.76 -0.52 -40.35
C GLN A 3 0.61 -0.70 -39.34
N GLU A 4 0.80 -1.51 -38.29
CA GLU A 4 -0.21 -1.66 -37.22
C GLU A 4 -0.37 -0.38 -36.40
N ILE A 5 0.70 0.41 -36.26
CA ILE A 5 0.68 1.74 -35.64
C ILE A 5 -0.05 2.73 -36.55
N ARG A 6 0.28 2.80 -37.85
CA ARG A 6 -0.44 3.64 -38.83
C ARG A 6 -1.93 3.33 -38.87
N ASN A 7 -2.30 2.05 -38.94
CA ASN A 7 -3.70 1.61 -38.91
C ASN A 7 -4.39 1.89 -37.55
N TYR A 8 -3.66 2.04 -36.45
CA TYR A 8 -4.22 2.41 -35.15
C TYR A 8 -4.43 3.93 -35.01
N ILE A 9 -3.60 4.75 -35.65
CA ILE A 9 -3.80 6.21 -35.76
C ILE A 9 -5.02 6.51 -36.62
N ALA A 10 -5.13 5.87 -37.79
CA ALA A 10 -6.21 6.07 -38.75
C ALA A 10 -7.60 5.55 -38.27
N ALA A 11 -7.66 4.87 -37.13
CA ALA A 11 -8.89 4.32 -36.53
C ALA A 11 -9.11 4.85 -35.10
N SER A 12 -8.68 6.09 -34.83
CA SER A 12 -8.68 6.69 -33.49
C SER A 12 -9.20 8.13 -33.53
N ASP A 13 -10.51 8.28 -33.30
CA ASP A 13 -11.28 9.55 -33.26
C ASP A 13 -10.95 10.45 -32.03
N ASP A 14 -9.69 10.47 -31.59
CA ASP A 14 -9.23 11.20 -30.40
C ASP A 14 -8.57 12.52 -30.88
N GLU A 15 -9.36 13.60 -30.93
CA GLU A 15 -8.99 14.93 -31.44
C GLU A 15 -7.89 15.61 -30.60
N SER A 16 -6.65 15.17 -30.79
CA SER A 16 -5.47 15.86 -30.29
C SER A 16 -4.35 15.75 -31.30
N ASP A 17 -4.21 16.76 -32.16
CA ASP A 17 -3.16 16.78 -33.18
C ASP A 17 -1.77 16.64 -32.56
N LYS A 18 -1.57 17.17 -31.35
CA LYS A 18 -0.32 16.98 -30.56
C LYS A 18 0.03 15.51 -30.32
N VAL A 19 -0.96 14.62 -30.22
CA VAL A 19 -0.76 13.17 -30.07
C VAL A 19 -0.44 12.52 -31.43
N ARG A 20 -1.11 12.95 -32.53
CA ARG A 20 -0.72 12.54 -33.90
C ARG A 20 0.75 12.92 -34.16
N ASP A 21 1.11 14.17 -33.86
CA ASP A 21 2.42 14.77 -34.04
C ASP A 21 3.54 14.00 -33.29
N GLU A 22 3.33 13.66 -32.01
CA GLU A 22 4.30 12.85 -31.25
C GLU A 22 4.43 11.41 -31.78
N ILE A 23 3.33 10.79 -32.25
CA ILE A 23 3.36 9.43 -32.80
C ILE A 23 4.02 9.41 -34.19
N GLU A 24 3.77 10.40 -35.03
CA GLU A 24 4.39 10.54 -36.36
C GLU A 24 5.91 10.69 -36.23
N LYS A 25 6.36 11.55 -35.31
CA LYS A 25 7.79 11.72 -34.95
C LYS A 25 8.41 10.43 -34.40
N LEU A 26 7.64 9.60 -33.67
CA LEU A 26 8.07 8.27 -33.24
C LEU A 26 8.18 7.26 -34.39
N VAL A 27 7.24 7.26 -35.35
CA VAL A 27 7.29 6.41 -36.55
C VAL A 27 8.50 6.78 -37.40
N GLU A 28 8.73 8.06 -37.65
CA GLU A 28 9.87 8.55 -38.42
C GLU A 28 11.22 8.19 -37.77
N ALA A 29 11.32 8.32 -36.43
CA ALA A 29 12.50 7.89 -35.67
C ALA A 29 12.75 6.37 -35.74
N LEU A 30 11.69 5.54 -35.78
CA LEU A 30 11.81 4.09 -35.97
C LEU A 30 12.25 3.73 -37.40
N GLU A 31 11.73 4.41 -38.42
CA GLU A 31 12.17 4.22 -39.81
C GLU A 31 13.63 4.67 -40.00
N LYS A 32 14.04 5.82 -39.44
CA LYS A 32 15.44 6.28 -39.44
C LYS A 32 16.39 5.26 -38.79
N ARG A 33 15.99 4.62 -37.68
CA ARG A 33 16.75 3.50 -37.08
C ARG A 33 16.80 2.27 -37.98
N LYS A 34 15.68 1.91 -38.63
CA LYS A 34 15.62 0.75 -39.54
C LYS A 34 16.52 0.96 -40.78
N ARG A 35 16.56 2.19 -41.33
CA ARG A 35 17.48 2.58 -42.42
C ARG A 35 18.95 2.50 -41.99
N LYS A 36 19.31 2.96 -40.78
CA LYS A 36 20.69 2.82 -40.24
C LYS A 36 21.11 1.35 -40.08
N ASN A 37 20.23 0.48 -39.59
CA ASN A 37 20.56 -0.96 -39.46
C ASN A 37 20.68 -1.68 -40.81
N LYS A 38 20.05 -1.20 -41.88
CA LYS A 38 20.15 -1.81 -43.22
C LYS A 38 21.46 -1.49 -43.97
N LYS A 39 22.33 -0.63 -43.42
CA LYS A 39 23.65 -0.26 -43.99
C LYS A 39 24.85 -0.99 -43.37
N LYS A 40 24.64 -2.11 -42.66
CA LYS A 40 25.73 -2.99 -42.22
C LYS A 40 25.60 -4.37 -42.88
N SER A 41 26.51 -4.65 -43.81
CA SER A 41 26.75 -5.99 -44.36
C SER A 41 27.39 -6.91 -43.31
N PRO A 42 27.26 -8.24 -43.46
CA PRO A 42 27.93 -9.19 -42.59
C PRO A 42 29.43 -9.30 -42.94
N ILE A 43 30.29 -9.28 -41.92
CA ILE A 43 31.70 -9.68 -42.00
C ILE A 43 31.90 -10.88 -41.06
N VAL A 44 32.74 -11.83 -41.47
CA VAL A 44 32.83 -13.18 -40.91
C VAL A 44 34.05 -13.33 -40.01
N SER A 45 33.87 -13.99 -38.85
CA SER A 45 34.92 -14.53 -37.95
C SER A 45 35.82 -13.48 -37.25
N LYS A 46 36.70 -13.79 -36.27
CA LYS A 46 37.13 -15.09 -35.67
C LYS A 46 37.00 -15.11 -34.13
N THR A 47 37.11 -16.33 -33.59
CA THR A 47 37.25 -16.69 -32.16
C THR A 47 38.54 -16.16 -31.52
N THR A 48 38.54 -15.89 -30.20
CA THR A 48 39.72 -16.07 -29.32
C THR A 48 39.31 -16.05 -27.84
N SER A 49 40.19 -16.50 -26.94
CA SER A 49 39.86 -16.80 -25.53
C SER A 49 41.01 -16.50 -24.56
N ARG A 50 40.70 -15.98 -23.34
CA ARG A 50 41.49 -16.22 -22.10
C ARG A 50 40.85 -15.73 -20.78
N THR A 51 40.30 -16.69 -20.05
CA THR A 51 40.45 -17.06 -18.62
C THR A 51 41.10 -16.13 -17.55
N VAL A 52 40.65 -16.32 -16.28
CA VAL A 52 41.31 -15.98 -14.97
C VAL A 52 41.22 -14.48 -14.52
N ARG A 53 41.08 -14.07 -13.24
CA ARG A 53 41.25 -14.68 -11.89
C ARG A 53 40.11 -14.34 -10.86
N LYS A 54 40.27 -14.82 -9.62
CA LYS A 54 39.32 -14.89 -8.49
C LYS A 54 39.90 -14.25 -7.21
N LYS A 55 39.10 -13.60 -6.33
CA LYS A 55 39.39 -13.45 -4.88
C LYS A 55 38.18 -13.06 -4.02
N THR A 56 38.31 -13.23 -2.70
CA THR A 56 37.27 -13.14 -1.66
C THR A 56 37.86 -12.57 -0.35
N SER A 57 37.03 -12.02 0.56
CA SER A 57 37.42 -11.67 1.95
C SER A 57 36.21 -11.66 2.91
N GLN A 58 36.44 -11.49 4.22
CA GLN A 58 35.50 -11.89 5.31
C GLN A 58 35.21 -10.81 6.40
N ARG A 59 34.28 -11.18 7.32
CA ARG A 59 33.72 -10.46 8.48
C ARG A 59 34.70 -9.98 9.58
N LYS A 60 34.39 -8.85 10.22
CA LYS A 60 34.07 -8.60 11.68
C LYS A 60 33.92 -7.06 11.88
N GLY A 61 33.43 -6.47 12.99
CA GLY A 61 32.94 -6.95 14.30
C GLY A 61 31.66 -6.22 14.78
N LYS A 62 31.42 -6.07 16.11
CA LYS A 62 30.09 -5.77 16.71
C LYS A 62 30.16 -5.34 18.20
N ALA A 63 29.48 -4.25 18.62
CA ALA A 63 29.07 -3.87 20.00
C ALA A 63 28.33 -2.48 19.99
N GLN A 64 27.68 -1.91 21.03
CA GLN A 64 26.73 -2.37 22.10
C GLN A 64 26.28 -1.08 22.85
N VAL A 65 25.05 -0.57 22.75
CA VAL A 65 23.83 -0.81 23.59
C VAL A 65 24.01 -0.61 25.11
N THR A 66 23.23 0.31 25.70
CA THR A 66 22.54 0.27 27.02
C THR A 66 21.63 1.51 27.11
N ASP A 67 20.29 1.47 27.20
CA ASP A 67 19.37 0.77 28.12
C ASP A 67 19.14 1.57 29.44
N GLU A 68 17.94 1.51 30.07
CA GLU A 68 16.71 0.77 29.69
C GLU A 68 15.59 1.69 29.12
N ASP A 69 14.31 1.83 29.52
CA ASP A 69 13.45 1.39 30.65
C ASP A 69 12.24 0.54 30.12
N GLY A 70 11.48 -0.29 30.86
CA GLY A 70 11.16 -0.41 32.30
C GLY A 70 9.64 -0.22 32.52
N HIS A 71 8.87 -0.97 33.33
CA HIS A 71 9.10 -2.19 34.15
C HIS A 71 7.74 -2.93 34.36
N ASP A 72 7.74 -4.23 34.70
CA ASP A 72 6.56 -5.08 35.09
C ASP A 72 7.08 -6.27 35.94
N GLU A 73 6.24 -7.08 36.61
CA GLU A 73 6.72 -8.07 37.61
C GLU A 73 7.50 -9.26 37.01
N GLY A 74 8.67 -9.54 37.60
CA GLY A 74 9.74 -10.32 36.98
C GLY A 74 9.66 -11.84 37.17
N PHE A 75 9.53 -12.57 36.07
CA PHE A 75 9.78 -14.02 36.03
C PHE A 75 11.29 -14.28 36.23
N LEU A 76 11.69 -14.92 37.34
CA LEU A 76 13.10 -15.10 37.69
C LEU A 76 13.80 -16.12 36.77
N THR A 77 14.87 -15.68 36.10
CA THR A 77 15.82 -16.55 35.40
C THR A 77 16.42 -17.56 36.40
N PRO A 78 16.63 -18.84 36.03
CA PRO A 78 17.22 -19.84 36.93
C PRO A 78 18.54 -19.34 37.54
N LYS A 79 18.61 -19.31 38.88
CA LYS A 79 19.81 -18.87 39.59
C LYS A 79 20.99 -19.79 39.26
N LYS A 80 22.20 -19.22 39.18
CA LYS A 80 23.43 -20.00 38.96
C LYS A 80 23.53 -21.14 39.97
N VAL A 81 23.69 -22.36 39.47
CA VAL A 81 23.99 -23.52 40.30
C VAL A 81 25.48 -23.50 40.57
N GLY A 82 25.85 -23.04 41.77
CA GLY A 82 27.24 -22.82 42.17
C GLY A 82 27.87 -21.52 41.65
N PRO A 83 28.94 -21.02 42.33
CA PRO A 83 29.86 -20.09 41.71
C PRO A 83 30.66 -20.82 40.63
N ALA A 84 30.93 -20.16 39.50
CA ALA A 84 32.02 -20.60 38.63
C ALA A 84 33.32 -20.10 39.28
N GLY A 85 34.12 -21.01 39.81
CA GLY A 85 35.49 -20.70 40.24
C GLY A 85 36.39 -20.37 39.05
N GLY A 86 37.66 -20.09 39.36
CA GLY A 86 38.63 -19.59 38.38
C GLY A 86 39.16 -20.64 37.39
N SER A 87 38.88 -21.93 37.62
CA SER A 87 39.42 -23.02 36.80
C SER A 87 38.70 -23.17 35.45
N SER A 88 39.44 -23.61 34.44
CA SER A 88 38.88 -24.04 33.16
C SER A 88 37.98 -25.28 33.28
N GLU A 89 38.17 -26.13 34.31
CA GLU A 89 37.34 -27.31 34.53
C GLU A 89 35.97 -26.94 35.14
N GLU A 90 35.96 -26.07 36.16
CA GLU A 90 34.73 -25.55 36.77
C GLU A 90 33.84 -24.84 35.74
N LEU A 91 34.46 -24.16 34.76
CA LEU A 91 33.76 -23.53 33.64
C LEU A 91 33.10 -24.53 32.68
N ILE A 92 33.70 -25.72 32.50
CA ILE A 92 33.14 -26.80 31.69
C ILE A 92 32.00 -27.48 32.43
N GLU A 93 32.16 -27.78 33.72
CA GLU A 93 31.11 -28.40 34.55
C GLU A 93 29.89 -27.47 34.71
N TYR A 94 30.12 -26.16 34.88
CA TYR A 94 29.07 -25.15 34.83
C TYR A 94 28.35 -25.15 33.47
N ALA A 95 29.08 -25.20 32.35
CA ALA A 95 28.46 -25.25 31.02
C ALA A 95 27.64 -26.53 30.79
N LEU A 96 28.09 -27.67 31.30
CA LEU A 96 27.37 -28.95 31.23
C LEU A 96 26.10 -28.94 32.10
N SER A 97 26.16 -28.46 33.35
CA SER A 97 24.99 -28.39 34.23
C SER A 97 23.92 -27.44 33.70
N GLN A 98 24.30 -26.28 33.17
CA GLN A 98 23.38 -25.36 32.49
C GLN A 98 22.79 -25.96 31.21
N THR A 99 23.58 -26.70 30.43
CA THR A 99 23.09 -27.41 29.24
C THR A 99 22.05 -28.47 29.61
N HIS A 100 22.30 -29.26 30.67
CA HIS A 100 21.36 -30.26 31.17
C HIS A 100 20.05 -29.61 31.65
N ALA A 101 20.14 -28.58 32.50
CA ALA A 101 18.98 -27.85 33.01
C ALA A 101 18.12 -27.23 31.89
N LEU A 102 18.76 -26.60 30.88
CA LEU A 102 18.04 -26.02 29.73
C LEU A 102 17.45 -27.10 28.81
N SER A 103 18.08 -28.27 28.67
CA SER A 103 17.58 -29.37 27.83
C SER A 103 16.28 -29.98 28.34
N ALA A 104 16.02 -29.91 29.66
CA ALA A 104 14.80 -30.39 30.28
C ALA A 104 13.59 -29.44 30.14
N MET A 105 13.81 -28.17 29.72
CA MET A 105 12.75 -27.16 29.63
C MET A 105 11.93 -27.29 28.34
N LYS A 106 10.64 -26.93 28.37
CA LYS A 106 9.80 -27.00 27.16
C LYS A 106 10.17 -25.88 26.20
N ALA A 107 10.05 -26.16 24.90
CA ALA A 107 10.38 -25.20 23.83
C ALA A 107 9.55 -23.89 23.83
N THR A 108 8.51 -23.81 24.67
CA THR A 108 7.75 -22.58 24.97
C THR A 108 8.31 -21.77 26.15
N GLU A 109 8.94 -22.42 27.13
CA GLU A 109 9.63 -21.75 28.25
C GLU A 109 10.98 -21.20 27.79
N LEU A 110 11.79 -22.03 27.12
CA LEU A 110 13.05 -21.60 26.50
C LEU A 110 12.86 -20.38 25.58
N ARG A 111 11.73 -20.34 24.88
CA ARG A 111 11.37 -19.19 24.03
C ARG A 111 11.07 -17.92 24.82
N ARG A 112 10.35 -18.03 25.94
CA ARG A 112 10.10 -16.88 26.83
C ARG A 112 11.41 -16.34 27.38
N ILE A 113 12.26 -17.23 27.90
CA ILE A 113 13.60 -16.87 28.41
C ILE A 113 14.39 -16.15 27.31
N CYS A 114 14.49 -16.70 26.10
CA CYS A 114 15.22 -16.03 25.02
C CYS A 114 14.57 -14.74 24.51
N ASP A 115 13.23 -14.64 24.50
CA ASP A 115 12.51 -13.40 24.14
C ASP A 115 12.67 -12.31 25.24
N GLN A 116 12.86 -12.69 26.51
CA GLN A 116 13.14 -11.79 27.65
C GLN A 116 14.61 -11.35 27.70
N GLU A 117 15.55 -12.29 27.66
CA GLU A 117 17.01 -12.08 27.69
C GLU A 117 17.57 -11.49 26.36
N GLY A 118 16.70 -11.11 25.41
CA GLY A 118 17.08 -10.56 24.10
C GLY A 118 17.85 -11.53 23.17
N VAL A 119 17.97 -12.80 23.55
CA VAL A 119 18.77 -13.83 22.88
C VAL A 119 18.16 -14.19 21.53
N LYS A 120 18.97 -14.10 20.46
CA LYS A 120 18.54 -14.41 19.09
C LYS A 120 18.64 -15.90 18.81
N TYR A 121 17.63 -16.65 19.24
CA TYR A 121 17.47 -18.07 18.94
C TYR A 121 17.11 -18.33 17.46
N ILE A 122 17.41 -19.56 17.02
CA ILE A 122 16.94 -20.13 15.75
C ILE A 122 16.25 -21.44 16.09
N VAL A 123 15.00 -21.62 15.65
CA VAL A 123 14.30 -22.91 15.79
C VAL A 123 14.72 -23.79 14.61
N LEU A 124 15.59 -24.77 14.87
CA LEU A 124 15.99 -25.80 13.90
C LEU A 124 15.08 -27.02 14.08
N PRO A 125 14.22 -27.36 13.10
CA PRO A 125 13.45 -28.60 13.15
C PRO A 125 14.38 -29.78 12.84
N LEU A 126 14.74 -30.55 13.86
CA LEU A 126 15.44 -31.83 13.65
C LEU A 126 14.43 -32.85 13.09
N VAL A 127 14.76 -33.43 11.94
CA VAL A 127 13.93 -34.39 11.22
C VAL A 127 14.86 -35.41 10.57
N THR A 128 14.71 -36.69 10.92
CA THR A 128 15.47 -37.80 10.35
C THR A 128 14.68 -38.47 9.21
N GLY A 129 15.38 -39.05 8.23
CA GLY A 129 14.77 -39.93 7.23
C GLY A 129 13.78 -39.28 6.24
N VAL A 130 14.00 -38.03 5.81
CA VAL A 130 13.14 -37.32 4.82
C VAL A 130 13.99 -36.71 3.71
N GLU A 131 13.64 -36.96 2.44
CA GLU A 131 14.42 -36.44 1.30
C GLU A 131 14.31 -34.92 1.09
N ASP A 132 13.13 -34.33 1.37
CA ASP A 132 12.89 -32.88 1.28
C ASP A 132 12.62 -32.26 2.66
N GLY A 133 13.71 -31.92 3.35
CA GLY A 133 13.65 -31.18 4.61
C GLY A 133 13.07 -29.77 4.49
N LEU A 134 13.18 -29.12 3.32
CA LEU A 134 12.68 -27.76 3.10
C LEU A 134 11.16 -27.69 3.10
N VAL A 135 10.48 -28.73 2.61
CA VAL A 135 9.01 -28.84 2.68
C VAL A 135 8.53 -28.99 4.13
N VAL A 136 9.25 -29.77 4.95
CA VAL A 136 8.94 -29.90 6.39
C VAL A 136 9.21 -28.59 7.13
N GLU A 137 10.40 -28.00 6.97
CA GLU A 137 10.80 -26.72 7.56
C GLU A 137 9.78 -25.63 7.24
N ARG A 138 9.42 -25.47 5.96
CA ARG A 138 8.45 -24.45 5.51
C ARG A 138 7.05 -24.66 6.08
N SER A 139 6.63 -25.91 6.25
CA SER A 139 5.36 -26.26 6.90
C SER A 139 5.39 -25.91 8.39
N MET A 140 6.47 -26.25 9.09
CA MET A 140 6.64 -25.94 10.51
C MET A 140 6.78 -24.44 10.77
N ILE A 141 7.52 -23.70 9.94
CA ILE A 141 7.54 -22.23 9.99
C ILE A 141 6.12 -21.68 9.81
N HIS A 142 5.33 -22.16 8.85
CA HIS A 142 3.94 -21.70 8.68
C HIS A 142 3.02 -22.11 9.85
N ARG A 143 3.29 -23.23 10.54
CA ARG A 143 2.48 -23.70 11.69
C ARG A 143 2.85 -22.99 13.00
N PHE A 144 4.14 -22.78 13.27
CA PHE A 144 4.65 -22.28 14.55
C PHE A 144 5.11 -20.81 14.56
N SER A 145 5.53 -20.23 13.43
CA SER A 145 5.80 -18.79 13.33
C SER A 145 5.71 -18.24 11.89
N PRO A 146 4.51 -17.83 11.44
CA PRO A 146 4.32 -17.13 10.16
C PRO A 146 5.14 -15.83 10.00
N VAL A 147 5.80 -15.36 11.06
CA VAL A 147 6.61 -14.13 11.09
C VAL A 147 8.06 -14.38 10.66
N LEU A 148 8.61 -15.58 10.92
CA LEU A 148 9.99 -15.94 10.51
C LEU A 148 10.16 -16.01 8.99
N ASN A 149 9.07 -16.22 8.25
CA ASN A 149 8.95 -16.16 6.78
C ASN A 149 9.17 -14.73 6.19
N THR A 150 9.99 -13.89 6.83
CA THR A 150 10.27 -12.50 6.42
C THR A 150 11.75 -12.17 6.23
N ILE A 151 12.68 -13.06 6.61
CA ILE A 151 14.10 -12.96 6.23
C ILE A 151 14.22 -13.36 4.74
N GLY A 152 15.03 -12.64 3.96
CA GLY A 152 15.16 -12.84 2.50
C GLY A 152 14.08 -12.19 1.63
N CYS A 153 12.86 -11.95 2.14
CA CYS A 153 11.83 -11.20 1.42
C CYS A 153 12.14 -9.69 1.38
N VAL A 154 12.75 -9.22 0.29
CA VAL A 154 13.01 -7.79 0.03
C VAL A 154 11.73 -6.96 0.20
N ARG A 155 11.70 -6.14 1.26
CA ARG A 155 10.48 -5.47 1.76
C ARG A 155 10.00 -4.33 0.84
N THR A 156 9.29 -4.67 -0.23
CA THR A 156 8.56 -3.73 -1.08
C THR A 156 7.31 -3.16 -0.37
N ARG A 157 7.57 -2.22 0.54
CA ARG A 157 6.63 -1.39 1.35
C ARG A 157 5.95 -2.10 2.55
N PRO A 158 5.74 -1.38 3.66
CA PRO A 158 5.03 -1.91 4.83
C PRO A 158 3.52 -2.04 4.55
N LYS A 159 2.94 -3.19 4.89
CA LYS A 159 1.49 -3.35 5.03
C LYS A 159 1.09 -2.92 6.45
N LYS A 160 0.02 -2.13 6.60
CA LYS A 160 -0.54 -1.82 7.93
C LYS A 160 -0.90 -3.12 8.66
N ARG A 161 -0.38 -3.30 9.89
CA ARG A 161 -0.86 -4.33 10.82
C ARG A 161 -2.38 -4.13 11.03
N ARG A 162 -3.18 -5.18 10.88
CA ARG A 162 -4.50 -5.27 11.54
C ARG A 162 -4.24 -5.71 12.97
N LYS A 163 -4.93 -5.12 13.97
CA LYS A 163 -4.99 -5.73 15.31
C LYS A 163 -5.53 -7.16 15.16
N GLY A 164 -4.90 -8.12 15.86
CA GLY A 164 -5.34 -9.51 15.81
C GLY A 164 -6.66 -9.69 16.54
N ARG A 165 -7.58 -10.46 15.95
CA ARG A 165 -8.51 -11.24 16.78
C ARG A 165 -7.67 -12.35 17.42
N LEU A 166 -7.71 -12.46 18.74
CA LEU A 166 -7.39 -13.72 19.41
C LEU A 166 -8.27 -14.80 18.78
N ARG A 167 -7.65 -15.76 18.10
CA ARG A 167 -8.30 -17.03 17.82
C ARG A 167 -8.15 -17.86 19.09
N GLY A 168 -9.25 -18.45 19.54
CA GLY A 168 -9.32 -19.16 20.82
C GLY A 168 -8.28 -20.28 20.95
N ARG A 169 -8.20 -20.84 22.16
CA ARG A 169 -7.37 -22.03 22.44
C ARG A 169 -7.54 -23.06 21.31
N LYS A 170 -6.41 -23.49 20.79
CA LYS A 170 -6.31 -24.71 19.98
C LYS A 170 -5.58 -25.69 20.86
N ASP A 171 -6.29 -26.75 21.20
CA ASP A 171 -5.78 -27.88 21.97
C ASP A 171 -4.75 -28.65 21.12
N ASP A 172 -3.96 -29.47 21.80
CA ASP A 172 -2.91 -30.37 21.30
C ASP A 172 -2.04 -29.81 20.17
N ARG A 173 -0.93 -29.18 20.60
CA ARG A 173 0.19 -28.85 19.70
C ARG A 173 1.14 -30.03 19.49
N ASP A 174 1.07 -31.01 20.39
CA ASP A 174 1.98 -32.16 20.45
C ASP A 174 1.42 -33.33 19.64
N GLY A 175 2.33 -34.03 18.96
CA GLY A 175 2.01 -35.11 18.02
C GLY A 175 2.90 -35.07 16.79
N GLY A 176 3.32 -36.25 16.31
CA GLY A 176 4.25 -36.40 15.19
C GLY A 176 3.75 -35.83 13.87
N ILE A 177 4.68 -35.67 12.92
CA ILE A 177 4.36 -35.47 11.50
C ILE A 177 3.81 -36.78 10.94
N VAL A 178 2.75 -36.71 10.13
CA VAL A 178 2.33 -37.86 9.32
C VAL A 178 3.27 -37.95 8.12
N PHE A 179 4.18 -38.92 8.12
CA PHE A 179 5.04 -39.25 6.97
C PHE A 179 4.41 -40.37 6.14
N PHE A 180 4.88 -40.50 4.89
CA PHE A 180 4.38 -41.48 3.91
C PHE A 180 5.55 -42.18 3.22
N ARG A 181 5.64 -43.51 3.36
CA ARG A 181 6.66 -44.33 2.68
C ARG A 181 6.13 -44.88 1.35
N TYR A 182 6.97 -44.81 0.32
CA TYR A 182 6.73 -45.36 -1.03
C TYR A 182 8.07 -45.67 -1.69
N GLU A 183 8.25 -46.87 -2.26
CA GLU A 183 9.48 -47.26 -2.99
C GLU A 183 10.78 -46.90 -2.24
N ALA A 184 10.87 -47.32 -0.97
CA ALA A 184 11.94 -47.00 -0.01
C ALA A 184 12.16 -45.51 0.34
N LYS A 185 11.46 -44.58 -0.33
CA LYS A 185 11.51 -43.12 -0.07
C LYS A 185 10.46 -42.69 0.96
N SER A 186 10.78 -41.63 1.69
CA SER A 186 9.90 -41.01 2.70
C SER A 186 9.48 -39.60 2.28
N TYR A 187 8.16 -39.37 2.25
CA TYR A 187 7.53 -38.14 1.80
C TYR A 187 6.77 -37.48 2.97
N ALA A 188 6.99 -36.19 3.17
CA ALA A 188 6.26 -35.42 4.18
C ALA A 188 4.83 -35.05 3.75
N SER A 189 4.58 -34.84 2.44
CA SER A 189 3.23 -34.50 1.95
C SER A 189 2.67 -35.54 1.00
N LEU A 190 1.59 -36.20 1.43
CA LEU A 190 0.76 -37.04 0.57
C LEU A 190 0.22 -36.28 -0.66
N ALA A 191 0.09 -34.95 -0.60
CA ALA A 191 -0.39 -34.16 -1.74
C ALA A 191 0.61 -34.08 -2.90
N ASP A 192 1.90 -34.09 -2.57
CA ASP A 192 3.01 -34.00 -3.52
C ASP A 192 3.41 -35.41 -4.00
N LEU A 193 3.36 -36.41 -3.10
CA LEU A 193 3.45 -37.84 -3.45
C LEU A 193 2.40 -38.25 -4.49
N LEU A 194 1.13 -37.87 -4.28
CA LEU A 194 0.05 -38.12 -5.25
C LEU A 194 0.11 -37.23 -6.52
N ASP A 195 0.99 -36.22 -6.59
CA ASP A 195 1.30 -35.50 -7.84
C ASP A 195 2.39 -36.21 -8.65
N ASN A 196 3.28 -36.98 -7.99
CA ASN A 196 4.37 -37.73 -8.62
C ASN A 196 3.95 -39.11 -9.13
N ILE A 197 2.98 -39.77 -8.48
CA ILE A 197 2.44 -41.07 -8.90
C ILE A 197 1.63 -40.90 -10.21
N ASN A 198 2.15 -41.43 -11.32
CA ASN A 198 1.45 -41.46 -12.61
C ASN A 198 0.27 -42.45 -12.55
N GLY A 199 -0.93 -41.92 -12.34
CA GLY A 199 -2.13 -42.69 -11.97
C GLY A 199 -2.68 -43.64 -13.04
N LYS A 200 -2.07 -44.81 -13.17
CA LYS A 200 -2.64 -46.01 -13.84
C LYS A 200 -2.43 -47.33 -13.09
N GLN A 201 -1.53 -47.40 -12.11
CA GLN A 201 -1.25 -48.61 -11.33
C GLN A 201 -1.74 -48.46 -9.87
N GLU A 202 -2.01 -49.60 -9.23
CA GLU A 202 -2.49 -49.68 -7.86
C GLU A 202 -1.31 -49.58 -6.88
N VAL A 203 -1.18 -48.45 -6.20
CA VAL A 203 -0.01 -48.15 -5.36
C VAL A 203 -0.25 -48.49 -3.88
N ARG A 204 0.67 -49.25 -3.27
CA ARG A 204 0.74 -49.45 -1.81
C ARG A 204 1.56 -48.34 -1.16
N LEU A 205 1.01 -47.72 -0.11
CA LEU A 205 1.65 -46.71 0.73
C LEU A 205 1.58 -47.15 2.20
N THR A 206 2.50 -46.64 3.03
CA THR A 206 2.41 -46.74 4.49
C THR A 206 2.51 -45.36 5.11
N SER A 207 1.58 -44.97 5.99
CA SER A 207 1.73 -43.77 6.81
C SER A 207 2.34 -44.07 8.17
N GLU A 208 3.12 -43.11 8.67
CA GLU A 208 3.61 -43.09 10.04
C GLU A 208 2.65 -42.30 10.93
N ALA A 209 2.50 -42.71 12.20
CA ALA A 209 1.54 -42.13 13.13
C ALA A 209 1.85 -40.65 13.44
N GLY A 210 0.84 -39.78 13.36
CA GLY A 210 1.03 -38.35 13.56
C GLY A 210 -0.26 -37.52 13.56
N ARG A 211 -0.17 -36.33 14.15
CA ARG A 211 -1.26 -35.33 14.18
C ARG A 211 -0.92 -34.07 13.35
N VAL A 212 0.27 -34.03 12.75
CA VAL A 212 0.80 -32.88 11.99
C VAL A 212 0.92 -33.23 10.51
N TRP A 213 -0.14 -32.95 9.76
CA TRP A 213 -0.07 -32.96 8.30
C TRP A 213 0.89 -31.88 7.78
N VAL A 214 1.88 -32.27 6.97
CA VAL A 214 2.66 -31.34 6.16
C VAL A 214 1.90 -31.10 4.85
N GLY A 215 1.51 -29.85 4.64
CA GLY A 215 0.40 -29.51 3.75
C GLY A 215 -0.93 -29.33 4.53
N SER A 216 -2.06 -29.35 3.83
CA SER A 216 -3.37 -29.18 4.48
C SER A 216 -4.30 -30.29 4.06
N TRP A 217 -4.78 -31.09 5.01
CA TRP A 217 -5.75 -32.16 4.78
C TRP A 217 -6.94 -31.70 3.92
N LYS A 218 -7.48 -30.50 4.20
CA LYS A 218 -8.57 -29.93 3.39
C LYS A 218 -8.19 -29.74 1.91
N LYS A 219 -6.95 -29.35 1.59
CA LYS A 219 -6.48 -29.26 0.19
C LYS A 219 -6.28 -30.64 -0.44
N LEU A 220 -5.84 -31.62 0.33
CA LEU A 220 -5.70 -33.00 -0.13
C LEU A 220 -7.07 -33.57 -0.49
N TRP A 221 -8.05 -33.47 0.42
CA TRP A 221 -9.47 -33.75 0.18
C TRP A 221 -9.98 -33.01 -1.06
N GLU A 222 -9.86 -31.69 -1.13
CA GLU A 222 -10.38 -30.88 -2.25
C GLU A 222 -9.81 -31.31 -3.62
N LYS A 223 -8.63 -31.95 -3.65
CA LYS A 223 -7.92 -32.38 -4.86
C LYS A 223 -8.05 -33.88 -5.18
N TYR A 224 -8.17 -34.74 -4.17
CA TYR A 224 -8.10 -36.20 -4.30
C TYR A 224 -9.15 -36.97 -3.48
N GLY A 225 -10.06 -36.31 -2.77
CA GLY A 225 -10.92 -36.95 -1.76
C GLY A 225 -11.81 -38.09 -2.27
N GLN A 226 -12.13 -38.13 -3.58
CA GLN A 226 -12.87 -39.23 -4.22
C GLN A 226 -11.99 -40.41 -4.65
N THR A 227 -10.69 -40.36 -4.38
CA THR A 227 -9.77 -41.50 -4.50
C THR A 227 -10.21 -42.60 -3.54
N TYR A 228 -10.42 -43.81 -4.05
CA TYR A 228 -10.68 -44.99 -3.22
C TYR A 228 -9.36 -45.59 -2.75
N ILE A 229 -9.30 -45.92 -1.46
CA ILE A 229 -8.19 -46.65 -0.84
C ILE A 229 -8.71 -47.86 -0.07
N LEU A 230 -7.90 -48.92 -0.02
CA LEU A 230 -8.11 -50.08 0.84
C LEU A 230 -7.22 -49.93 2.08
N ILE A 231 -7.81 -50.09 3.27
CA ILE A 231 -7.09 -50.16 4.55
C ILE A 231 -7.43 -51.51 5.17
N GLY A 232 -6.46 -52.43 5.22
CA GLY A 232 -6.76 -53.86 5.34
C GLY A 232 -7.68 -54.29 4.18
N GLN A 233 -8.80 -54.93 4.51
CA GLN A 233 -9.85 -55.29 3.55
C GLN A 233 -10.86 -54.16 3.29
N THR A 234 -10.88 -53.12 4.12
CA THR A 234 -11.96 -52.11 4.10
C THR A 234 -11.71 -51.03 3.04
N ARG A 235 -12.60 -50.96 2.04
CA ARG A 235 -12.58 -49.92 0.99
C ARG A 235 -13.23 -48.62 1.49
N LYS A 236 -12.42 -47.59 1.71
CA LYS A 236 -12.86 -46.23 2.10
C LYS A 236 -12.51 -45.22 1.01
N LYS A 237 -13.09 -44.03 1.04
CA LYS A 237 -12.57 -42.88 0.28
C LYS A 237 -11.52 -42.15 1.09
N LEU A 238 -10.55 -41.54 0.40
CA LEU A 238 -9.44 -40.84 1.04
C LEU A 238 -9.89 -39.76 2.05
N TRP A 239 -11.04 -39.10 1.84
CA TRP A 239 -11.54 -38.07 2.78
C TRP A 239 -12.06 -38.64 4.11
N GLU A 240 -12.55 -39.88 4.12
CA GLU A 240 -13.06 -40.58 5.32
C GLU A 240 -11.90 -41.08 6.20
N ALA A 241 -10.84 -41.59 5.57
CA ALA A 241 -9.72 -42.28 6.20
C ALA A 241 -8.75 -41.41 7.03
N LYS A 242 -9.13 -40.16 7.37
CA LYS A 242 -8.24 -39.21 8.07
C LYS A 242 -7.66 -39.80 9.37
N ARG A 243 -8.53 -40.37 10.22
CA ARG A 243 -8.14 -40.95 11.51
C ARG A 243 -7.26 -42.18 11.35
N ASP A 244 -7.60 -43.04 10.39
CA ASP A 244 -6.85 -44.26 10.10
C ASP A 244 -5.41 -43.94 9.67
N ILE A 245 -5.24 -42.90 8.84
CA ILE A 245 -3.93 -42.46 8.34
C ILE A 245 -3.12 -41.72 9.42
N GLU A 246 -3.78 -40.93 10.28
CA GLU A 246 -3.14 -40.27 11.44
C GLU A 246 -2.72 -41.25 12.55
N ALA A 247 -3.36 -42.42 12.64
CA ALA A 247 -2.94 -43.51 13.52
C ALA A 247 -1.70 -44.27 13.00
N GLY A 248 -1.34 -44.08 11.72
CA GLY A 248 -0.33 -44.86 11.01
C GLY A 248 -0.90 -46.16 10.46
N CYS A 249 -0.97 -46.31 9.13
CA CYS A 249 -1.51 -47.51 8.50
C CYS A 249 -0.89 -47.81 7.13
N ALA A 250 -0.88 -49.09 6.75
CA ALA A 250 -0.64 -49.51 5.38
C ALA A 250 -1.96 -49.42 4.58
N PHE A 251 -1.93 -48.75 3.43
CA PHE A 251 -3.09 -48.56 2.57
C PHE A 251 -2.76 -48.64 1.09
N ARG A 252 -3.74 -49.07 0.28
CA ARG A 252 -3.56 -49.32 -1.17
C ARG A 252 -4.51 -48.46 -2.00
N ILE A 253 -3.98 -47.68 -2.93
CA ILE A 253 -4.73 -46.72 -3.76
C ILE A 253 -5.30 -47.43 -4.99
N VAL A 254 -6.61 -47.68 -4.98
CA VAL A 254 -7.31 -48.46 -6.03
C VAL A 254 -7.51 -47.64 -7.31
N ASN A 255 -7.87 -46.36 -7.18
CA ASN A 255 -8.06 -45.46 -8.32
C ASN A 255 -7.81 -44.00 -7.89
N LEU A 256 -6.74 -43.41 -8.41
CA LEU A 256 -6.28 -42.04 -8.08
C LEU A 256 -7.14 -40.96 -8.77
N VAL A 257 -8.37 -40.80 -8.29
CA VAL A 257 -9.31 -39.80 -8.82
C VAL A 257 -8.95 -38.41 -8.29
N SER A 258 -8.14 -37.68 -9.05
CA SER A 258 -8.04 -36.23 -8.83
C SER A 258 -9.36 -35.56 -9.24
N THR A 259 -9.99 -34.85 -8.30
CA THR A 259 -11.16 -34.02 -8.56
C THR A 259 -10.73 -32.56 -8.80
N PRO A 260 -10.46 -32.14 -10.05
CA PRO A 260 -10.15 -30.74 -10.30
C PRO A 260 -11.39 -29.89 -9.99
N THR A 261 -11.30 -29.07 -8.95
CA THR A 261 -12.31 -28.08 -8.56
C THR A 261 -12.66 -27.19 -9.76
N SER A 262 -13.86 -26.58 -9.76
CA SER A 262 -14.27 -25.63 -10.82
C SER A 262 -13.23 -24.52 -11.04
N THR A 263 -12.57 -24.08 -9.97
CA THR A 263 -11.45 -23.12 -10.00
C THR A 263 -10.17 -23.70 -10.62
N GLN A 264 -9.79 -24.96 -10.33
CA GLN A 264 -8.66 -25.62 -11.02
C GLN A 264 -8.95 -25.86 -12.51
N ARG A 265 -10.16 -26.34 -12.87
CA ARG A 265 -10.59 -26.49 -14.28
C ARG A 265 -10.50 -25.16 -15.03
N ASN A 266 -11.02 -24.09 -14.44
CA ASN A 266 -10.88 -22.73 -14.97
C ASN A 266 -9.41 -22.29 -15.07
N LYS A 267 -8.57 -22.59 -14.07
CA LYS A 267 -7.14 -22.20 -14.06
C LYS A 267 -6.33 -22.95 -15.13
N ARG A 268 -6.65 -24.23 -15.41
CA ARG A 268 -6.08 -25.01 -16.52
C ARG A 268 -6.46 -24.36 -17.85
N PHE A 269 -7.76 -24.21 -18.13
CA PHE A 269 -8.27 -23.54 -19.34
C PHE A 269 -7.66 -22.15 -19.59
N LEU A 270 -7.45 -21.35 -18.54
CA LEU A 270 -6.79 -20.05 -18.62
C LEU A 270 -5.27 -20.13 -18.91
N ARG A 271 -4.58 -21.15 -18.39
CA ARG A 271 -3.20 -21.46 -18.78
C ARG A 271 -3.15 -21.86 -20.25
N ASP A 272 -4.01 -22.78 -20.68
CA ASP A 272 -4.08 -23.28 -22.05
C ASP A 272 -4.38 -22.15 -23.04
N THR A 273 -5.26 -21.22 -22.67
CA THR A 273 -5.56 -19.97 -23.41
C THR A 273 -4.33 -19.06 -23.58
N LEU A 274 -3.38 -19.06 -22.64
CA LEU A 274 -2.16 -18.27 -22.74
C LEU A 274 -1.14 -18.94 -23.65
N MET A 275 -0.94 -20.25 -23.50
CA MET A 275 0.01 -21.04 -24.31
C MET A 275 -0.45 -21.19 -25.75
N GLN A 276 -1.76 -21.25 -26.01
CA GLN A 276 -2.36 -21.45 -27.33
C GLN A 276 -3.34 -20.30 -27.66
N PRO A 277 -2.86 -19.15 -28.17
CA PRO A 277 -3.68 -17.94 -28.35
C PRO A 277 -4.94 -18.13 -29.22
N TRP A 278 -4.92 -19.04 -30.19
CA TRP A 278 -6.09 -19.36 -31.01
C TRP A 278 -7.27 -19.93 -30.21
N ARG A 279 -7.03 -20.58 -29.06
CA ARG A 279 -8.10 -21.03 -28.14
C ARG A 279 -8.96 -19.89 -27.60
N VAL A 280 -8.55 -18.62 -27.72
CA VAL A 280 -9.41 -17.46 -27.42
C VAL A 280 -10.71 -17.49 -28.24
N ARG A 281 -10.73 -18.07 -29.45
CA ARG A 281 -11.96 -18.30 -30.23
C ARG A 281 -13.00 -19.12 -29.45
N THR A 282 -12.59 -20.08 -28.63
CA THR A 282 -13.52 -20.88 -27.79
C THR A 282 -14.19 -20.04 -26.70
N ILE A 283 -13.54 -18.96 -26.24
CA ILE A 283 -14.05 -18.10 -25.14
C ILE A 283 -15.32 -17.36 -25.57
N TYR A 284 -15.42 -16.98 -26.85
CA TYR A 284 -16.64 -16.36 -27.41
C TYR A 284 -17.86 -17.29 -27.37
N LYS A 285 -17.65 -18.61 -27.51
CA LYS A 285 -18.73 -19.62 -27.42
C LYS A 285 -19.22 -19.86 -25.98
N LEU A 286 -18.52 -19.38 -24.95
CA LEU A 286 -18.91 -19.61 -23.54
C LEU A 286 -20.11 -18.75 -23.10
N SER A 287 -20.80 -19.25 -22.07
CA SER A 287 -21.86 -18.52 -21.35
C SER A 287 -21.29 -17.43 -20.42
N SER A 288 -22.11 -16.42 -20.11
CA SER A 288 -21.79 -15.35 -19.17
C SER A 288 -21.32 -15.86 -17.81
N ARG A 289 -22.08 -16.79 -17.20
CA ARG A 289 -21.73 -17.49 -15.94
C ARG A 289 -20.30 -18.05 -15.99
N LYS A 290 -19.93 -18.71 -17.10
CA LYS A 290 -18.58 -19.27 -17.29
C LYS A 290 -17.52 -18.18 -17.49
N LEU A 291 -17.80 -17.14 -18.27
CA LEU A 291 -16.89 -16.01 -18.49
C LEU A 291 -16.61 -15.22 -17.19
N VAL A 292 -17.63 -15.00 -16.37
CA VAL A 292 -17.53 -14.37 -15.05
C VAL A 292 -16.71 -15.24 -14.10
N ALA A 293 -16.95 -16.56 -14.08
CA ALA A 293 -16.14 -17.50 -13.29
C ALA A 293 -14.66 -17.50 -13.73
N LEU A 294 -14.38 -17.51 -15.04
CA LEU A 294 -13.04 -17.37 -15.60
C LEU A 294 -12.40 -16.02 -15.21
N TYR A 295 -13.16 -14.92 -15.27
CA TYR A 295 -12.68 -13.60 -14.86
C TYR A 295 -12.35 -13.54 -13.38
N ARG A 296 -13.14 -14.18 -12.50
CA ARG A 296 -12.83 -14.35 -11.08
C ARG A 296 -11.56 -15.21 -10.90
N THR A 297 -11.48 -16.40 -11.50
CA THR A 297 -10.30 -17.30 -11.43
C THR A 297 -9.02 -16.65 -11.95
N ALA A 298 -9.07 -15.83 -13.01
CA ALA A 298 -7.92 -15.08 -13.50
C ALA A 298 -7.30 -14.13 -12.44
N GLY A 299 -8.06 -13.77 -11.40
CA GLY A 299 -7.56 -13.03 -10.24
C GLY A 299 -6.55 -13.79 -9.39
N LEU A 300 -6.57 -15.13 -9.43
CA LEU A 300 -5.78 -16.04 -8.59
C LEU A 300 -4.39 -16.36 -9.16
N PHE A 301 -4.03 -15.76 -10.31
CA PHE A 301 -2.66 -15.82 -10.83
C PHE A 301 -1.76 -14.84 -10.06
N SER A 302 -0.58 -15.31 -9.66
CA SER A 302 0.42 -14.55 -8.90
C SER A 302 0.98 -13.39 -9.72
N SER A 303 1.43 -13.67 -10.95
CA SER A 303 1.94 -12.67 -11.88
C SER A 303 0.88 -11.63 -12.26
N SER A 304 1.26 -10.36 -12.11
CA SER A 304 0.42 -9.21 -12.45
C SER A 304 0.19 -9.08 -13.95
N THR A 305 1.20 -9.36 -14.78
CA THR A 305 1.12 -9.30 -16.25
C THR A 305 0.20 -10.40 -16.77
N THR A 306 0.38 -11.64 -16.31
CA THR A 306 -0.46 -12.80 -16.67
C THR A 306 -1.93 -12.56 -16.28
N ARG A 307 -2.19 -12.11 -15.05
CA ARG A 307 -3.53 -11.74 -14.57
C ARG A 307 -4.17 -10.63 -15.40
N ASN A 308 -3.40 -9.60 -15.77
CA ASN A 308 -3.91 -8.49 -16.57
C ASN A 308 -4.19 -8.93 -18.01
N CYS A 309 -3.32 -9.72 -18.65
CA CYS A 309 -3.53 -10.27 -19.99
C CYS A 309 -4.82 -11.10 -20.05
N LEU A 310 -5.01 -12.05 -19.12
CA LEU A 310 -6.24 -12.84 -19.02
C LEU A 310 -7.49 -11.97 -18.83
N LYS A 311 -7.46 -11.05 -17.87
CA LYS A 311 -8.61 -10.17 -17.60
C LYS A 311 -8.91 -9.22 -18.75
N ASN A 312 -7.91 -8.79 -19.52
CA ASN A 312 -8.10 -8.00 -20.74
C ASN A 312 -8.79 -8.84 -21.83
N ARG A 313 -8.29 -10.06 -22.12
CA ARG A 313 -8.90 -10.97 -23.10
C ARG A 313 -10.37 -11.26 -22.75
N ILE A 314 -10.65 -11.67 -21.51
CA ILE A 314 -12.02 -11.99 -21.07
C ILE A 314 -12.92 -10.73 -21.06
N SER A 315 -12.41 -9.57 -20.63
CA SER A 315 -13.22 -8.34 -20.62
C SER A 315 -13.50 -7.78 -22.02
N ARG A 316 -12.70 -8.10 -23.04
CA ARG A 316 -13.03 -7.81 -24.45
C ARG A 316 -14.20 -8.67 -24.90
N VAL A 317 -14.16 -9.98 -24.66
CA VAL A 317 -15.28 -10.89 -24.98
C VAL A 317 -16.57 -10.46 -24.28
N LEU A 318 -16.50 -10.07 -23.00
CA LEU A 318 -17.66 -9.58 -22.26
C LEU A 318 -18.20 -8.24 -22.80
N LYS A 319 -17.33 -7.28 -23.16
CA LYS A 319 -17.76 -6.03 -23.81
C LYS A 319 -18.40 -6.29 -25.18
N GLN A 320 -17.82 -7.20 -25.98
CA GLN A 320 -18.29 -7.48 -27.34
C GLN A 320 -19.58 -8.31 -27.39
N LYS A 321 -19.77 -9.25 -26.46
CA LYS A 321 -20.95 -10.15 -26.42
C LYS A 321 -22.12 -9.62 -25.59
N PHE A 322 -21.86 -8.70 -24.64
CA PHE A 322 -22.89 -8.20 -23.70
C PHE A 322 -22.82 -6.68 -23.46
N GLY A 323 -22.03 -5.92 -24.23
CA GLY A 323 -21.89 -4.45 -24.07
C GLY A 323 -21.11 -3.97 -22.84
N VAL A 324 -20.94 -4.79 -21.80
CA VAL A 324 -20.47 -4.35 -20.46
C VAL A 324 -18.95 -4.48 -20.26
N GLU A 325 -18.29 -3.37 -19.94
CA GLU A 325 -16.86 -3.33 -19.61
C GLU A 325 -16.58 -3.68 -18.13
N VAL A 326 -16.62 -4.97 -17.78
CA VAL A 326 -16.36 -5.45 -16.40
C VAL A 326 -14.96 -5.13 -15.83
N ARG A 327 -14.02 -4.66 -16.66
CA ARG A 327 -12.68 -4.23 -16.21
C ARG A 327 -12.72 -2.87 -15.50
N ARG A 328 -13.48 -1.90 -16.02
CA ARG A 328 -13.76 -0.62 -15.34
C ARG A 328 -14.40 -0.90 -13.97
N ARG A 329 -14.16 0.00 -13.02
CA ARG A 329 -14.78 -0.02 -11.69
C ARG A 329 -15.63 1.23 -11.54
N LEU A 330 -16.86 1.04 -11.09
CA LEU A 330 -17.75 2.14 -10.72
C LEU A 330 -17.28 2.68 -9.36
N TYR A 331 -16.62 3.83 -9.37
CA TYR A 331 -16.14 4.53 -8.18
C TYR A 331 -17.10 5.69 -7.87
N VAL A 332 -18.17 5.38 -7.14
CA VAL A 332 -19.21 6.35 -6.80
C VAL A 332 -18.67 7.27 -5.69
N LYS A 333 -18.26 8.48 -6.09
CA LYS A 333 -17.74 9.51 -5.19
C LYS A 333 -18.92 10.28 -4.59
N ILE A 334 -19.32 9.91 -3.38
CA ILE A 334 -20.34 10.63 -2.62
C ILE A 334 -19.67 11.83 -1.94
N PRO A 335 -20.22 13.06 -1.99
CA PRO A 335 -19.77 14.15 -1.14
C PRO A 335 -19.77 13.76 0.34
N TYR A 336 -18.88 14.36 1.14
CA TYR A 336 -19.00 14.27 2.59
C TYR A 336 -20.18 15.13 3.04
N SER A 337 -21.25 14.45 3.45
CA SER A 337 -22.40 15.01 4.16
C SER A 337 -22.93 13.95 5.12
N VAL A 338 -23.45 14.41 6.26
CA VAL A 338 -24.18 13.58 7.23
C VAL A 338 -25.55 13.12 6.69
N GLN A 339 -26.19 13.93 5.84
CA GLN A 339 -27.52 13.64 5.29
C GLN A 339 -27.51 12.45 4.31
N VAL A 340 -26.40 12.19 3.64
CA VAL A 340 -26.37 11.20 2.55
C VAL A 340 -26.19 9.77 3.06
N ASN A 341 -27.27 8.99 2.95
CA ASN A 341 -27.38 7.60 3.36
C ASN A 341 -26.64 6.67 2.39
N GLN A 342 -25.54 6.06 2.84
CA GLN A 342 -24.65 5.30 1.95
C GLN A 342 -25.17 3.91 1.57
N SER A 343 -26.08 3.30 2.33
CA SER A 343 -26.78 2.08 1.90
C SER A 343 -27.79 2.45 0.82
N ALA A 344 -28.67 3.43 1.06
CA ALA A 344 -29.63 3.88 0.05
C ALA A 344 -28.96 4.27 -1.29
N VAL A 345 -27.85 5.02 -1.28
CA VAL A 345 -27.10 5.32 -2.52
C VAL A 345 -26.48 4.06 -3.17
N ARG A 346 -26.07 3.07 -2.36
CA ARG A 346 -25.60 1.77 -2.88
C ARG A 346 -26.74 0.96 -3.50
N ASP A 347 -27.93 1.04 -2.94
CA ASP A 347 -29.11 0.27 -3.36
C ASP A 347 -29.73 0.90 -4.61
N LEU A 348 -29.82 2.24 -4.66
CA LEU A 348 -30.10 3.04 -5.86
C LEU A 348 -29.12 2.69 -7.00
N MET A 349 -27.82 2.71 -6.74
CA MET A 349 -26.81 2.30 -7.72
C MET A 349 -26.93 0.83 -8.13
N THR A 350 -27.42 -0.04 -7.25
CA THR A 350 -27.68 -1.45 -7.55
C THR A 350 -28.90 -1.57 -8.47
N LYS A 351 -29.98 -0.82 -8.25
CA LYS A 351 -31.14 -0.69 -9.15
C LYS A 351 -30.70 -0.24 -10.55
N VAL A 352 -29.87 0.81 -10.65
CA VAL A 352 -29.28 1.28 -11.93
C VAL A 352 -28.50 0.17 -12.65
N ILE A 353 -27.68 -0.60 -11.93
CA ILE A 353 -26.90 -1.71 -12.52
C ILE A 353 -27.82 -2.87 -12.94
N THR A 354 -28.87 -3.16 -12.16
CA THR A 354 -29.85 -4.22 -12.47
C THR A 354 -30.61 -3.94 -13.76
N ILE A 355 -31.09 -2.70 -13.92
CA ILE A 355 -31.74 -2.23 -15.16
C ILE A 355 -30.74 -2.23 -16.33
N SER A 356 -29.52 -1.71 -16.11
CA SER A 356 -28.54 -1.49 -17.18
C SER A 356 -27.71 -2.72 -17.58
N VAL A 357 -27.88 -3.85 -16.89
CA VAL A 357 -27.17 -5.10 -17.17
C VAL A 357 -28.18 -6.25 -17.08
N PRO A 358 -28.74 -6.73 -18.21
CA PRO A 358 -29.71 -7.82 -18.22
C PRO A 358 -29.15 -9.16 -17.73
N ASP A 359 -27.88 -9.48 -18.06
CA ASP A 359 -27.26 -10.73 -17.64
C ASP A 359 -26.88 -10.72 -16.15
N GLU A 360 -27.51 -11.58 -15.37
CA GLU A 360 -27.33 -11.67 -13.92
C GLU A 360 -25.88 -11.95 -13.49
N ALA A 361 -25.15 -12.82 -14.21
CA ALA A 361 -23.77 -13.14 -13.82
C ALA A 361 -22.85 -11.93 -13.96
N ILE A 362 -23.04 -11.13 -15.00
CA ILE A 362 -22.30 -9.88 -15.25
C ILE A 362 -22.78 -8.79 -14.29
N ARG A 363 -24.10 -8.65 -14.07
CA ARG A 363 -24.72 -7.72 -13.11
C ARG A 363 -24.14 -7.89 -11.71
N THR A 364 -24.20 -9.09 -11.16
CA THR A 364 -23.58 -9.45 -9.87
C THR A 364 -22.07 -9.12 -9.86
N LEU A 365 -21.32 -9.44 -10.92
CA LEU A 365 -19.88 -9.11 -11.00
C LEU A 365 -19.61 -7.59 -11.00
N VAL A 366 -20.50 -6.78 -11.58
CA VAL A 366 -20.40 -5.31 -11.55
C VAL A 366 -20.69 -4.78 -10.14
N ILE A 367 -21.74 -5.28 -9.46
CA ILE A 367 -22.12 -4.88 -8.09
C ILE A 367 -21.02 -5.23 -7.07
N GLU A 368 -20.36 -6.39 -7.20
CA GLU A 368 -19.18 -6.77 -6.41
C GLU A 368 -17.99 -5.80 -6.58
N ARG A 369 -17.86 -5.23 -7.79
CA ARG A 369 -16.71 -4.42 -8.21
C ARG A 369 -16.93 -2.92 -8.00
N MET A 370 -18.17 -2.48 -7.88
CA MET A 370 -18.54 -1.14 -7.46
C MET A 370 -17.91 -0.78 -6.11
N ARG A 371 -17.51 0.48 -5.94
CA ARG A 371 -16.94 1.03 -4.71
C ARG A 371 -17.55 2.39 -4.41
N MET A 372 -18.30 2.47 -3.32
CA MET A 372 -18.71 3.74 -2.73
C MET A 372 -17.50 4.37 -2.05
N VAL A 373 -17.28 5.67 -2.27
CA VAL A 373 -16.18 6.42 -1.66
C VAL A 373 -16.74 7.77 -1.21
N LYS A 374 -16.84 8.01 0.09
CA LYS A 374 -17.07 9.38 0.60
C LYS A 374 -15.83 10.23 0.30
N THR A 375 -16.00 11.48 -0.13
CA THR A 375 -14.90 12.45 -0.15
C THR A 375 -14.41 12.71 1.27
N LYS A 376 -13.22 13.33 1.42
CA LYS A 376 -12.80 13.83 2.73
C LYS A 376 -13.70 15.01 3.11
N GLY A 377 -14.25 15.01 4.33
CA GLY A 377 -14.90 16.19 4.90
C GLY A 377 -13.92 17.38 4.92
N ARG A 378 -14.43 18.57 4.63
CA ARG A 378 -13.66 19.81 4.74
C ARG A 378 -13.47 20.16 6.22
N MET A 379 -12.29 20.63 6.54
CA MET A 379 -12.02 21.25 7.84
C MET A 379 -12.45 22.71 7.76
N VAL A 380 -12.75 23.35 8.89
CA VAL A 380 -13.05 24.79 8.96
C VAL A 380 -11.94 25.62 8.26
N ALA A 381 -10.67 25.27 8.45
CA ALA A 381 -9.52 25.82 7.73
C ALA A 381 -9.67 25.80 6.20
N ASN A 382 -10.27 24.74 5.62
CA ASN A 382 -10.50 24.63 4.18
C ASN A 382 -11.62 25.54 3.65
N ILE A 383 -12.31 26.27 4.53
CA ILE A 383 -13.45 27.14 4.23
C ILE A 383 -13.10 28.60 4.55
N ILE A 384 -12.49 28.86 5.71
CA ILE A 384 -12.26 30.23 6.19
C ILE A 384 -10.89 30.80 5.81
N HIS A 385 -9.83 29.98 5.65
CA HIS A 385 -8.49 30.51 5.35
C HIS A 385 -8.39 30.98 3.89
N ASN A 386 -8.33 32.30 3.70
CA ASN A 386 -8.37 32.95 2.39
C ASN A 386 -7.01 33.51 1.92
N TYR A 387 -5.97 33.49 2.76
CA TYR A 387 -4.68 34.14 2.51
C TYR A 387 -4.04 33.83 1.15
N LYS A 388 -4.12 32.59 0.67
CA LYS A 388 -3.60 32.20 -0.66
C LYS A 388 -4.38 32.83 -1.81
N LYS A 389 -5.70 32.98 -1.68
CA LYS A 389 -6.52 33.67 -2.67
C LYS A 389 -6.24 35.17 -2.64
N LYS A 390 -6.13 35.76 -1.44
CA LYS A 390 -5.76 37.18 -1.25
C LYS A 390 -4.45 37.51 -1.98
N LEU A 391 -3.39 36.70 -1.77
CA LEU A 391 -2.11 36.80 -2.50
C LEU A 391 -2.27 36.65 -4.01
N GLN A 392 -3.04 35.66 -4.48
CA GLN A 392 -3.27 35.41 -5.92
C GLN A 392 -4.04 36.54 -6.61
N ASN A 393 -4.91 37.24 -5.88
CA ASN A 393 -5.75 38.31 -6.38
C ASN A 393 -5.11 39.71 -6.26
N GLY A 394 -3.95 39.85 -5.59
CA GLY A 394 -3.35 41.17 -5.31
C GLY A 394 -4.20 42.06 -4.39
N GLU A 395 -5.02 41.47 -3.51
CA GLU A 395 -5.92 42.21 -2.61
C GLU A 395 -5.16 42.83 -1.42
N GLU A 396 -4.23 43.75 -1.69
CA GLU A 396 -3.32 44.36 -0.70
C GLU A 396 -3.96 45.46 0.16
N GLY A 397 -5.02 46.11 -0.35
CA GLY A 397 -5.59 47.33 0.23
C GLY A 397 -6.17 47.17 1.64
N CYS A 398 -6.22 48.29 2.38
CA CYS A 398 -6.78 48.31 3.73
C CYS A 398 -8.30 48.14 3.72
N THR A 399 -8.77 46.96 4.14
CA THR A 399 -10.21 46.64 4.28
C THR A 399 -10.68 46.65 5.74
N CYS A 400 -9.84 47.11 6.67
CA CYS A 400 -10.08 46.99 8.12
C CYS A 400 -10.53 48.28 8.82
N SER A 401 -10.64 49.40 8.12
CA SER A 401 -10.95 50.72 8.70
C SER A 401 -12.25 50.72 9.50
N ARG A 402 -13.34 50.20 8.90
CA ARG A 402 -14.69 50.10 9.48
C ARG A 402 -14.90 48.93 10.46
N LEU A 403 -13.84 48.27 10.94
CA LEU A 403 -13.95 47.10 11.83
C LEU A 403 -13.43 47.41 13.24
N SER A 404 -14.31 47.24 14.23
CA SER A 404 -14.05 47.41 15.67
C SER A 404 -13.40 46.15 16.26
N LEU A 405 -12.18 45.84 15.80
CA LEU A 405 -11.37 44.69 16.23
C LEU A 405 -9.99 45.17 16.70
N GLN A 406 -9.28 44.37 17.51
CA GLN A 406 -7.98 44.74 18.05
C GLN A 406 -6.97 45.08 16.95
N ARG A 407 -6.20 46.15 17.17
CA ARG A 407 -5.29 46.75 16.19
C ARG A 407 -3.83 46.70 16.62
N PHE A 408 -2.96 46.68 15.61
CA PHE A 408 -1.52 46.84 15.70
C PHE A 408 -1.10 47.75 14.55
N GLN A 409 -0.37 48.83 14.84
CA GLN A 409 0.03 49.83 13.83
C GLN A 409 -1.17 50.34 12.98
N GLY A 410 -2.25 50.77 13.65
CA GLY A 410 -3.49 51.27 13.02
C GLY A 410 -4.39 50.23 12.32
N HIS A 411 -3.88 49.02 12.10
CA HIS A 411 -4.53 47.96 11.33
C HIS A 411 -4.97 46.77 12.19
N VAL A 412 -6.04 46.08 11.81
CA VAL A 412 -6.54 44.90 12.56
C VAL A 412 -5.50 43.76 12.54
N ARG A 413 -5.19 43.22 13.73
CA ARG A 413 -4.39 42.00 13.93
C ARG A 413 -4.81 41.35 15.25
N THR A 414 -5.70 40.37 15.15
CA THR A 414 -6.41 39.73 16.27
C THR A 414 -6.57 38.24 15.99
N ARG A 415 -6.68 37.39 17.01
CA ARG A 415 -6.97 35.97 16.83
C ARG A 415 -8.47 35.76 16.61
N LEU A 416 -8.87 34.68 15.93
CA LEU A 416 -10.28 34.42 15.65
C LEU A 416 -11.12 34.14 16.91
N ASP A 417 -10.50 33.64 17.98
CA ASP A 417 -11.07 33.45 19.32
C ASP A 417 -11.31 34.76 20.09
N GLU A 418 -10.74 35.89 19.65
CA GLU A 418 -11.02 37.24 20.19
C GLU A 418 -12.19 37.94 19.46
N VAL A 419 -12.64 37.41 18.30
CA VAL A 419 -13.69 38.02 17.49
C VAL A 419 -15.07 37.65 18.02
N ARG A 420 -15.75 38.64 18.64
CA ARG A 420 -17.13 38.49 19.16
C ARG A 420 -18.09 37.97 18.08
N GLY A 421 -19.00 37.08 18.47
CA GLY A 421 -20.04 36.51 17.61
C GLY A 421 -19.62 35.30 16.75
N VAL A 422 -18.34 34.90 16.74
CA VAL A 422 -17.90 33.70 16.02
C VAL A 422 -18.21 32.43 16.83
N HIS A 423 -19.03 31.52 16.29
CA HIS A 423 -19.44 30.30 16.97
C HIS A 423 -18.23 29.40 17.33
N ARG A 424 -18.22 28.85 18.56
CA ARG A 424 -17.10 28.07 19.16
C ARG A 424 -16.53 26.97 18.25
N PHE A 425 -17.37 26.33 17.44
CA PHE A 425 -16.95 25.31 16.46
C PHE A 425 -15.99 25.84 15.38
N VAL A 426 -16.07 27.12 15.03
CA VAL A 426 -15.28 27.76 13.97
C VAL A 426 -13.88 28.18 14.47
N LEU A 427 -13.72 28.37 15.79
CA LEU A 427 -12.46 28.82 16.39
C LEU A 427 -11.32 27.81 16.19
N ASN A 428 -11.61 26.52 16.35
CA ASN A 428 -10.67 25.45 16.00
C ASN A 428 -10.79 25.10 14.51
N SER A 429 -9.90 25.65 13.70
CA SER A 429 -9.89 25.45 12.25
C SER A 429 -9.61 24.00 11.79
N ARG A 430 -9.20 23.10 12.70
CA ARG A 430 -9.10 21.65 12.43
C ARG A 430 -10.43 20.91 12.49
N ASN A 431 -11.49 21.50 13.06
CA ASN A 431 -12.81 20.88 13.15
C ASN A 431 -13.34 20.52 11.76
N VAL A 432 -13.94 19.33 11.62
CA VAL A 432 -14.49 18.81 10.36
C VAL A 432 -15.99 19.12 10.31
N THR A 433 -16.42 19.90 9.31
CA THR A 433 -17.85 20.23 9.11
C THR A 433 -18.68 18.98 8.88
N CYS A 434 -19.97 18.99 9.25
CA CYS A 434 -20.89 17.90 8.92
C CYS A 434 -21.08 17.69 7.40
N GLY A 435 -20.71 18.71 6.60
CA GLY A 435 -20.63 18.68 5.15
C GLY A 435 -21.29 19.90 4.53
N ARG A 436 -21.43 19.89 3.21
CA ARG A 436 -22.44 20.74 2.55
C ARG A 436 -23.79 20.05 2.58
N VAL A 437 -24.87 20.83 2.59
CA VAL A 437 -26.18 20.33 2.16
C VAL A 437 -26.06 19.79 0.73
N VAL A 438 -26.48 18.55 0.51
CA VAL A 438 -26.46 17.90 -0.80
C VAL A 438 -27.87 17.91 -1.35
N SER A 439 -28.11 18.60 -2.47
CA SER A 439 -29.44 18.61 -3.09
C SER A 439 -29.77 17.26 -3.72
N THR A 440 -31.05 17.01 -3.92
CA THR A 440 -31.56 15.84 -4.65
C THR A 440 -31.04 15.78 -6.10
N LEU A 441 -30.52 16.87 -6.67
CA LEU A 441 -29.94 16.93 -8.02
C LEU A 441 -28.43 16.61 -8.05
N GLU A 442 -27.67 17.02 -7.02
CA GLU A 442 -26.21 16.77 -6.96
C GLU A 442 -25.85 15.27 -6.94
N LEU A 443 -26.72 14.45 -6.37
CA LEU A 443 -26.51 13.01 -6.23
C LEU A 443 -26.70 12.25 -7.57
N PRO A 444 -27.80 12.42 -8.31
CA PRO A 444 -27.92 11.99 -9.72
C PRO A 444 -26.76 12.47 -10.59
N GLU A 445 -26.33 13.73 -10.49
CA GLU A 445 -25.14 14.23 -11.19
C GLU A 445 -23.88 13.39 -10.87
N ALA A 446 -23.62 13.10 -9.59
CA ALA A 446 -22.50 12.28 -9.16
C ALA A 446 -22.58 10.84 -9.70
N ILE A 447 -23.78 10.32 -9.94
CA ILE A 447 -24.04 9.01 -10.56
C ILE A 447 -23.79 9.06 -12.08
N ILE A 448 -24.36 10.05 -12.78
CA ILE A 448 -24.21 10.32 -14.24
C ILE A 448 -22.73 10.46 -14.65
N LYS A 449 -21.90 11.03 -13.75
CA LYS A 449 -20.45 11.22 -13.92
C LYS A 449 -19.64 9.92 -13.75
N VAL A 450 -20.22 8.84 -13.22
CA VAL A 450 -19.54 7.57 -12.92
C VAL A 450 -19.92 6.44 -13.87
N ILE A 451 -21.20 6.35 -14.26
CA ILE A 451 -21.72 5.30 -15.16
C ILE A 451 -21.25 5.47 -16.62
N PRO A 452 -21.30 4.42 -17.46
CA PRO A 452 -21.13 4.52 -18.91
C PRO A 452 -22.19 5.43 -19.56
N LYS A 453 -21.85 6.07 -20.70
CA LYS A 453 -22.82 6.88 -21.48
C LYS A 453 -24.08 6.07 -21.82
N THR A 454 -23.91 4.81 -22.22
CA THR A 454 -24.98 3.87 -22.61
C THR A 454 -25.96 3.48 -21.50
N TRP A 455 -25.70 3.85 -20.24
CA TRP A 455 -26.60 3.56 -19.10
C TRP A 455 -27.40 4.79 -18.66
N ARG A 456 -27.21 5.95 -19.30
CA ARG A 456 -27.82 7.21 -18.84
C ARG A 456 -29.32 7.26 -19.05
N ASN A 457 -29.82 6.74 -20.17
CA ASN A 457 -31.25 6.70 -20.49
C ASN A 457 -32.02 5.89 -19.42
N ASN A 458 -31.39 4.88 -18.83
CA ASN A 458 -31.97 4.05 -17.77
C ASN A 458 -32.13 4.79 -16.42
N LEU A 459 -31.51 5.97 -16.26
CA LEU A 459 -31.73 6.81 -15.08
C LEU A 459 -33.12 7.46 -15.07
N LEU A 460 -33.78 7.58 -16.24
CA LEU A 460 -35.16 8.05 -16.36
C LEU A 460 -36.17 7.06 -15.73
N GLN A 461 -35.74 5.83 -15.43
CA GLN A 461 -36.54 4.80 -14.74
C GLN A 461 -36.32 4.81 -13.20
N LEU A 462 -35.53 5.74 -12.67
CA LEU A 462 -35.42 5.96 -11.23
C LEU A 462 -36.56 6.86 -10.76
N SER A 463 -37.23 6.49 -9.68
CA SER A 463 -38.20 7.39 -9.09
C SER A 463 -37.49 8.47 -8.27
N ASP A 464 -38.06 9.66 -8.24
CA ASP A 464 -37.62 10.75 -7.36
C ASP A 464 -37.68 10.32 -5.88
N ALA A 465 -38.57 9.37 -5.54
CA ALA A 465 -38.60 8.71 -4.23
C ALA A 465 -37.36 7.84 -3.94
N ASP A 466 -36.78 7.12 -4.92
CA ASP A 466 -35.50 6.41 -4.73
C ASP A 466 -34.36 7.40 -4.43
N VAL A 467 -34.41 8.60 -5.01
CA VAL A 467 -33.41 9.67 -4.81
C VAL A 467 -33.61 10.36 -3.46
N ARG A 468 -34.85 10.71 -3.07
CA ARG A 468 -35.19 11.23 -1.73
C ARG A 468 -34.71 10.27 -0.63
N ARG A 469 -34.94 8.96 -0.76
CA ARG A 469 -34.46 7.95 0.20
C ARG A 469 -32.94 7.92 0.41
N CYS A 470 -32.16 8.55 -0.47
CA CYS A 470 -30.71 8.68 -0.32
C CYS A 470 -30.27 9.89 0.54
N VAL A 471 -31.17 10.82 0.87
CA VAL A 471 -30.88 12.06 1.61
C VAL A 471 -31.87 12.17 2.77
N HIS A 472 -31.36 12.18 4.01
CA HIS A 472 -32.20 12.41 5.18
C HIS A 472 -32.63 13.88 5.24
N GLU A 473 -33.93 14.12 5.05
CA GLU A 473 -34.56 15.45 5.08
C GLU A 473 -34.53 16.03 6.50
N GLN A 474 -34.85 15.21 7.51
CA GLN A 474 -34.71 15.55 8.92
C GLN A 474 -33.50 14.84 9.53
N MET A 475 -32.70 15.59 10.28
CA MET A 475 -31.66 15.05 11.16
C MET A 475 -31.73 15.77 12.51
N ALA A 476 -31.49 15.04 13.60
CA ALA A 476 -31.24 15.67 14.89
C ALA A 476 -30.05 16.65 14.77
N LEU A 477 -30.18 17.82 15.41
CA LEU A 477 -29.26 18.96 15.28
C LEU A 477 -27.79 18.52 15.37
N PRO A 478 -27.01 18.57 14.26
CA PRO A 478 -25.67 18.03 14.26
C PRO A 478 -24.72 18.92 15.07
N SER A 479 -23.98 18.30 15.99
CA SER A 479 -22.94 18.96 16.82
C SER A 479 -21.83 19.66 16.00
N ALA A 480 -21.76 19.40 14.68
CA ALA A 480 -20.84 20.04 13.75
C ALA A 480 -21.60 20.87 12.69
N LEU A 481 -21.15 22.12 12.50
CA LEU A 481 -21.72 23.04 11.51
C LEU A 481 -21.54 22.58 10.07
N THR A 482 -22.45 23.00 9.19
CA THR A 482 -22.34 22.87 7.73
C THR A 482 -21.27 23.78 7.15
N GLU A 483 -20.83 23.49 5.93
CA GLU A 483 -19.91 24.37 5.18
C GLU A 483 -20.48 25.78 4.97
N GLN A 484 -21.80 25.89 4.77
CA GLN A 484 -22.50 27.16 4.64
C GLN A 484 -22.52 27.97 5.96
N GLU A 485 -22.70 27.32 7.11
CA GLU A 485 -22.72 27.99 8.43
C GLU A 485 -21.34 28.47 8.86
N VAL A 486 -20.30 27.66 8.62
CA VAL A 486 -18.90 28.08 8.81
C VAL A 486 -18.57 29.30 7.94
N ALA A 487 -19.04 29.32 6.69
CA ALA A 487 -18.85 30.47 5.79
C ALA A 487 -19.67 31.71 6.21
N ARG A 488 -20.87 31.53 6.82
CA ARG A 488 -21.67 32.62 7.40
C ARG A 488 -20.99 33.24 8.63
N ASN A 489 -20.46 32.42 9.53
CA ASN A 489 -19.82 32.86 10.78
C ASN A 489 -18.65 33.84 10.58
N VAL A 490 -17.88 33.70 9.49
CA VAL A 490 -16.76 34.61 9.17
C VAL A 490 -17.12 35.68 8.12
N ARG A 491 -18.40 35.86 7.77
CA ARG A 491 -18.81 36.72 6.64
C ARG A 491 -18.42 38.18 6.84
N ALA A 492 -18.58 38.73 8.05
CA ALA A 492 -18.24 40.12 8.38
C ALA A 492 -16.74 40.43 8.27
N ILE A 493 -15.88 39.46 8.63
CA ILE A 493 -14.41 39.60 8.58
C ILE A 493 -13.78 39.07 7.28
N ARG A 494 -14.58 38.61 6.32
CA ARG A 494 -14.12 37.97 5.07
C ARG A 494 -13.31 38.90 4.15
N SER A 495 -13.42 40.22 4.36
CA SER A 495 -12.63 41.24 3.69
C SER A 495 -11.16 41.24 4.15
N LEU A 496 -10.87 40.75 5.35
CA LEU A 496 -9.52 40.61 5.93
C LEU A 496 -8.82 39.33 5.43
N VAL A 497 -7.56 39.15 5.83
CA VAL A 497 -6.83 37.90 5.66
C VAL A 497 -7.05 37.00 6.87
N LEU A 498 -7.52 35.77 6.64
CA LEU A 498 -7.63 34.71 7.63
C LEU A 498 -6.55 33.66 7.33
N VAL A 499 -5.63 33.44 8.27
CA VAL A 499 -4.46 32.57 8.12
C VAL A 499 -4.24 31.69 9.36
N SER A 500 -3.79 30.45 9.17
CA SER A 500 -3.37 29.57 10.27
C SER A 500 -2.11 30.10 10.96
N LEU A 501 -1.87 29.75 12.23
CA LEU A 501 -0.57 29.99 12.88
C LEU A 501 0.41 28.82 12.66
N ASP A 502 1.71 29.12 12.54
CA ASP A 502 2.75 28.10 12.40
C ASP A 502 2.91 27.31 13.70
N ARG A 503 3.15 26.00 13.57
CA ARG A 503 3.07 24.96 14.62
C ARG A 503 1.70 24.80 15.28
N ASN A 504 0.85 25.84 15.30
CA ASN A 504 -0.53 25.79 15.79
C ASN A 504 -1.60 26.02 14.69
N PRO A 505 -1.71 25.14 13.68
CA PRO A 505 -2.73 25.24 12.63
C PRO A 505 -4.11 24.73 13.11
N GLY A 506 -4.42 24.90 14.40
CA GLY A 506 -5.78 24.90 14.93
C GLY A 506 -6.31 26.33 15.01
N VAL A 507 -5.51 27.25 15.53
CA VAL A 507 -5.83 28.67 15.64
C VAL A 507 -5.78 29.36 14.27
N THR A 508 -6.61 30.40 14.12
CA THR A 508 -6.64 31.30 12.96
C THR A 508 -6.35 32.72 13.43
N LEU A 509 -5.37 33.38 12.81
CA LEU A 509 -5.16 34.82 12.92
C LEU A 509 -6.01 35.55 11.87
N VAL A 510 -6.64 36.65 12.30
CA VAL A 510 -7.41 37.58 11.48
C VAL A 510 -6.61 38.88 11.38
N ILE A 511 -6.17 39.22 10.17
CA ILE A 511 -5.21 40.31 9.95
C ILE A 511 -5.57 41.16 8.72
N CYS A 512 -5.34 42.47 8.80
CA CYS A 512 -5.45 43.40 7.68
C CYS A 512 -4.59 42.93 6.49
N PRO A 513 -5.08 43.02 5.24
CA PRO A 513 -4.26 42.66 4.08
C PRO A 513 -2.94 43.42 4.01
N VAL A 514 -2.93 44.72 4.30
CA VAL A 514 -1.71 45.56 4.34
C VAL A 514 -0.60 44.93 5.20
N LEU A 515 -0.90 44.55 6.44
CA LEU A 515 0.07 43.92 7.34
C LEU A 515 0.55 42.55 6.83
N TYR A 516 -0.35 41.76 6.23
CA TYR A 516 -0.01 40.44 5.69
C TYR A 516 0.87 40.53 4.43
N PHE A 517 0.58 41.47 3.52
CA PHE A 517 1.38 41.73 2.33
C PHE A 517 2.72 42.39 2.67
N HIS A 518 2.76 43.29 3.67
CA HIS A 518 4.03 43.79 4.23
C HIS A 518 4.88 42.63 4.78
N GLY A 519 4.31 41.75 5.61
CA GLY A 519 5.00 40.55 6.11
C GLY A 519 5.48 39.60 5.01
N PHE A 520 4.68 39.44 3.95
CA PHE A 520 5.07 38.68 2.75
C PHE A 520 6.26 39.32 2.01
N ARG A 521 6.23 40.65 1.79
CA ARG A 521 7.31 41.39 1.12
C ARG A 521 8.59 41.36 1.94
N MET A 522 8.54 41.66 3.24
CA MET A 522 9.68 41.52 4.17
C MET A 522 10.29 40.12 4.16
N THR A 523 9.47 39.07 3.95
CA THR A 523 9.94 37.68 3.94
C THR A 523 10.56 37.26 2.59
N PHE A 524 10.04 37.77 1.48
CA PHE A 524 10.43 37.38 0.12
C PHE A 524 10.94 38.57 -0.72
N SER A 525 10.06 39.50 -1.11
CA SER A 525 10.36 40.55 -2.11
C SER A 525 11.42 41.58 -1.70
N TRP A 526 11.64 41.78 -0.40
CA TRP A 526 12.64 42.70 0.18
C TRP A 526 13.76 41.95 0.92
N ASN A 527 13.78 40.63 0.85
CA ASN A 527 14.79 39.79 1.48
C ASN A 527 15.91 39.49 0.46
N PRO A 528 17.18 39.89 0.71
CA PRO A 528 18.27 39.74 -0.26
C PRO A 528 18.60 38.27 -0.59
N GLY A 529 18.10 37.30 0.20
CA GLY A 529 18.15 35.88 -0.14
C GLY A 529 17.24 35.45 -1.30
N PHE A 530 16.44 36.35 -1.88
CA PHE A 530 15.59 36.08 -3.04
C PHE A 530 15.83 37.09 -4.18
N VAL A 531 16.01 36.58 -5.40
CA VAL A 531 16.12 37.41 -6.60
C VAL A 531 14.72 37.64 -7.19
N ASN A 532 14.24 38.88 -7.17
CA ASN A 532 13.02 39.26 -7.86
C ASN A 532 13.20 39.11 -9.38
N LYS A 533 12.20 38.53 -10.07
CA LYS A 533 12.16 38.39 -11.53
C LYS A 533 10.83 38.90 -12.06
N THR A 534 10.87 39.85 -12.99
CA THR A 534 9.71 40.41 -13.70
C THR A 534 9.27 39.57 -14.91
N GLN A 535 10.10 38.59 -15.31
CA GLN A 535 9.84 37.66 -16.40
C GLN A 535 8.61 36.77 -16.13
N ASN A 536 7.91 36.33 -17.18
CA ASN A 536 6.79 35.41 -17.02
C ASN A 536 7.22 34.00 -16.55
N GLU A 537 6.29 33.24 -15.98
CA GLU A 537 6.57 31.92 -15.40
C GLU A 537 7.17 30.94 -16.43
N GLU A 538 6.75 31.04 -17.70
CA GLU A 538 7.21 30.15 -18.78
C GLU A 538 8.66 30.41 -19.17
N ARG A 539 9.07 31.68 -19.30
CA ARG A 539 10.46 32.07 -19.56
C ARG A 539 11.38 31.67 -18.41
N VAL A 540 10.98 31.92 -17.16
CA VAL A 540 11.76 31.49 -15.97
C VAL A 540 11.92 29.97 -15.94
N LEU A 541 10.88 29.20 -16.29
CA LEU A 541 10.95 27.74 -16.38
C LEU A 541 11.78 27.25 -17.58
N ALA A 542 11.82 27.98 -18.69
CA ALA A 542 12.66 27.68 -19.85
C ALA A 542 14.16 27.92 -19.55
N GLU A 543 14.49 29.08 -18.97
CA GLU A 543 15.84 29.43 -18.51
C GLU A 543 16.33 28.43 -17.44
N SER A 544 15.48 28.11 -16.46
CA SER A 544 15.76 27.07 -15.44
C SER A 544 15.99 25.68 -16.05
N LYS A 545 15.26 25.32 -17.12
CA LYS A 545 15.42 24.04 -17.83
C LYS A 545 16.72 23.99 -18.62
N ALA A 546 17.19 25.12 -19.17
CA ALA A 546 18.47 25.22 -19.86
C ALA A 546 19.63 24.99 -18.86
N ALA A 547 19.68 25.76 -17.77
CA ALA A 547 20.67 25.58 -16.71
C ALA A 547 20.64 24.17 -16.09
N TYR A 548 19.45 23.57 -15.93
CA TYR A 548 19.30 22.19 -15.45
C TYR A 548 19.87 21.14 -16.43
N LYS A 549 19.79 21.38 -17.75
CA LYS A 549 20.41 20.53 -18.79
C LYS A 549 21.93 20.68 -18.75
N GLU A 550 22.40 21.92 -18.70
CA GLU A 550 23.81 22.32 -18.69
C GLU A 550 24.56 21.74 -17.48
N ALA A 551 23.99 21.86 -16.28
CA ALA A 551 24.49 21.23 -15.05
C ALA A 551 24.36 19.68 -15.01
N GLY A 552 24.11 19.02 -16.14
CA GLY A 552 24.03 17.56 -16.26
C GLY A 552 22.88 16.88 -15.50
N LEU A 553 21.97 17.63 -14.86
CA LEU A 553 20.98 17.09 -13.94
C LEU A 553 19.92 16.19 -14.61
N LEU A 554 19.85 16.17 -15.95
CA LEU A 554 19.09 15.16 -16.70
C LEU A 554 19.53 13.71 -16.42
N HIS A 555 20.81 13.49 -16.11
CA HIS A 555 21.30 12.18 -15.65
C HIS A 555 20.78 11.83 -14.25
N VAL A 556 20.61 12.84 -13.39
CA VAL A 556 20.05 12.67 -12.02
C VAL A 556 18.54 12.44 -12.07
N ALA A 557 17.79 13.18 -12.88
CA ALA A 557 16.38 12.92 -13.19
C ALA A 557 15.89 13.66 -14.46
N THR A 558 14.89 13.09 -15.13
CA THR A 558 14.16 13.77 -16.22
C THR A 558 13.39 14.99 -15.70
N TRP A 559 13.56 16.13 -16.37
CA TRP A 559 12.74 17.34 -16.19
C TRP A 559 11.29 17.08 -16.60
N ARG A 560 10.32 17.58 -15.84
CA ARG A 560 8.88 17.37 -16.14
C ARG A 560 8.38 18.43 -17.11
N THR A 561 7.66 18.03 -18.16
CA THR A 561 7.08 18.93 -19.16
C THR A 561 5.98 19.84 -18.57
N CYS A 562 5.05 19.28 -17.81
CA CYS A 562 3.87 20.00 -17.31
C CYS A 562 4.01 20.48 -15.84
N GLY A 563 5.16 21.05 -15.47
CA GLY A 563 5.37 21.63 -14.14
C GLY A 563 5.05 23.12 -14.07
N ARG A 564 4.95 23.66 -12.84
CA ARG A 564 4.67 25.08 -12.53
C ARG A 564 5.43 25.53 -11.28
N LEU A 565 5.77 26.82 -11.20
CA LEU A 565 6.41 27.39 -10.02
C LEU A 565 5.48 27.37 -8.79
N GLY A 566 6.08 27.21 -7.61
CA GLY A 566 5.35 27.23 -6.35
C GLY A 566 4.85 28.63 -6.03
N ARG A 567 3.53 28.82 -5.87
CA ARG A 567 2.97 30.08 -5.38
C ARG A 567 3.28 30.21 -3.88
N ALA A 568 4.29 31.02 -3.58
CA ALA A 568 4.79 31.27 -2.23
C ALA A 568 3.76 31.98 -1.35
N TYR A 569 3.91 31.84 -0.03
CA TYR A 569 3.11 32.53 0.98
C TYR A 569 3.81 32.53 2.34
N VAL A 570 3.31 33.32 3.28
CA VAL A 570 3.81 33.37 4.66
C VAL A 570 2.79 32.87 5.68
N ILE A 571 3.28 32.32 6.79
CA ILE A 571 2.49 31.93 7.96
C ILE A 571 3.10 32.63 9.21
N PRO A 572 2.34 33.38 10.02
CA PRO A 572 2.87 33.99 11.25
C PRO A 572 3.15 32.92 12.33
N LYS A 573 4.10 33.18 13.25
CA LYS A 573 4.40 32.28 14.37
C LYS A 573 3.35 32.43 15.48
N ASP A 574 2.99 31.33 16.15
CA ASP A 574 1.96 31.33 17.20
C ASP A 574 2.30 32.21 18.43
N LYS A 575 3.59 32.35 18.76
CA LYS A 575 4.07 33.20 19.88
C LYS A 575 4.46 34.62 19.47
N ASP A 576 4.52 34.92 18.18
CA ASP A 576 5.06 36.17 17.65
C ASP A 576 4.49 36.43 16.25
N TYR A 577 3.49 37.32 16.18
CA TYR A 577 2.83 37.69 14.91
C TYR A 577 3.63 38.73 14.09
N GLY A 578 4.79 39.19 14.58
CA GLY A 578 5.77 39.93 13.78
C GLY A 578 6.70 39.01 12.99
N ARG A 579 6.96 37.80 13.51
CA ARG A 579 7.82 36.81 12.85
C ARG A 579 7.04 35.90 11.89
N TRP A 580 7.53 35.84 10.66
CA TRP A 580 6.92 35.08 9.57
C TRP A 580 7.67 33.78 9.25
N CYS A 581 6.95 32.81 8.70
CA CYS A 581 7.48 31.54 8.22
C CYS A 581 7.35 31.50 6.69
N PRO A 582 8.45 31.58 5.91
CA PRO A 582 8.40 31.47 4.45
C PRO A 582 7.99 30.07 4.02
N ILE A 583 6.98 29.96 3.15
CA ILE A 583 6.59 28.71 2.50
C ILE A 583 6.63 28.87 0.98
N SER A 584 7.59 28.21 0.31
CA SER A 584 7.64 28.08 -1.16
C SER A 584 7.29 26.64 -1.58
N PRO A 585 6.09 26.38 -2.15
CA PRO A 585 5.61 25.01 -2.38
C PRO A 585 6.19 24.35 -3.65
N LEU A 586 7.33 23.66 -3.54
CA LEU A 586 8.00 22.95 -4.64
C LEU A 586 7.26 21.70 -5.20
N TRP A 587 5.96 21.53 -4.94
CA TRP A 587 5.24 20.30 -5.31
C TRP A 587 4.94 20.18 -6.81
N SER A 588 4.73 21.30 -7.50
CA SER A 588 4.43 21.39 -8.93
C SER A 588 5.68 21.56 -9.80
N GLU A 589 6.83 21.82 -9.18
CA GLU A 589 8.07 22.19 -9.85
C GLU A 589 8.61 21.06 -10.76
N PRO A 590 9.11 21.37 -11.98
CA PRO A 590 9.72 20.36 -12.83
C PRO A 590 10.93 19.64 -12.23
N SER A 591 11.82 20.38 -11.54
CA SER A 591 13.09 19.85 -11.01
C SER A 591 12.91 18.84 -9.88
N ARG A 592 11.75 18.87 -9.19
CA ARG A 592 11.44 18.21 -7.90
C ARG A 592 11.90 16.75 -7.77
N THR A 593 11.96 16.02 -8.89
CA THR A 593 12.47 14.64 -8.89
C THR A 593 13.98 14.58 -8.59
N ALA A 594 14.77 15.48 -9.16
CA ALA A 594 16.21 15.60 -8.91
C ALA A 594 16.50 16.21 -7.54
N SER A 595 15.86 17.32 -7.16
CA SER A 595 16.03 17.93 -5.83
C SER A 595 15.67 16.94 -4.70
N SER A 596 14.69 16.03 -4.91
CA SER A 596 14.41 14.92 -3.98
C SER A 596 15.39 13.73 -4.05
N ARG A 597 16.20 13.60 -5.11
CA ARG A 597 17.32 12.64 -5.19
C ARG A 597 18.59 13.23 -4.57
N LEU A 598 18.98 14.44 -4.98
CA LEU A 598 20.09 15.21 -4.43
C LEU A 598 19.96 15.42 -2.92
N GLY A 599 18.78 15.83 -2.42
CA GLY A 599 18.53 15.96 -0.99
C GLY A 599 18.62 14.64 -0.19
N ARG A 600 18.53 13.47 -0.84
CA ARG A 600 18.81 12.17 -0.22
C ARG A 600 20.30 11.81 -0.28
N ALA A 601 20.98 12.13 -1.38
CA ALA A 601 22.42 11.96 -1.50
C ALA A 601 23.15 12.85 -0.48
N LEU A 602 22.82 14.14 -0.40
CA LEU A 602 23.30 15.08 0.61
C LEU A 602 23.02 14.56 2.03
N ARG A 603 21.79 14.11 2.32
CA ARG A 603 21.46 13.51 3.63
C ARG A 603 22.24 12.23 3.92
N TYR A 604 22.59 11.44 2.90
CA TYR A 604 23.41 10.24 3.08
C TYR A 604 24.87 10.61 3.35
N MET A 605 25.47 11.53 2.59
CA MET A 605 26.82 12.04 2.83
C MET A 605 26.94 12.70 4.23
N LEU A 606 25.94 13.48 4.64
CA LEU A 606 25.85 14.04 6.01
C LEU A 606 25.68 12.98 7.11
N VAL A 607 25.39 11.72 6.79
CA VAL A 607 25.32 10.56 7.71
C VAL A 607 26.56 9.65 7.58
N CYS A 608 27.43 9.92 6.60
CA CYS A 608 28.75 9.30 6.45
C CYS A 608 29.88 10.16 7.04
N LEU A 609 29.62 11.43 7.37
CA LEU A 609 30.49 12.24 8.20
C LEU A 609 30.48 11.71 9.66
N PRO A 610 31.54 11.94 10.45
CA PRO A 610 31.58 11.60 11.88
C PRO A 610 30.44 12.26 12.69
N GLU A 611 29.87 11.54 13.68
CA GLU A 611 28.69 12.03 14.42
C GLU A 611 28.92 13.35 15.17
N ASN A 612 30.17 13.66 15.53
CA ASN A 612 30.57 14.92 16.16
C ASN A 612 30.76 16.10 15.18
N GLN A 613 30.70 15.87 13.86
CA GLN A 613 30.91 16.90 12.83
C GLN A 613 29.60 17.37 12.16
N HIS A 614 28.42 16.89 12.57
CA HIS A 614 27.16 17.26 11.91
C HIS A 614 25.94 17.42 12.85
N PHE A 615 25.22 18.54 12.72
CA PHE A 615 23.92 18.75 13.38
C PHE A 615 22.75 18.14 12.60
N SER A 616 22.85 16.85 12.27
CA SER A 616 21.68 16.11 11.76
C SER A 616 20.70 15.85 12.90
N LEU A 617 19.38 15.89 12.64
CA LEU A 617 18.37 15.67 13.70
C LEU A 617 18.59 14.37 14.48
N ARG A 618 19.06 13.30 13.82
CA ARG A 618 19.40 12.03 14.49
C ARG A 618 20.63 12.16 15.39
N ALA A 619 21.64 12.95 15.00
CA ALA A 619 22.77 13.25 15.88
C ALA A 619 22.32 14.09 17.07
N THR A 620 21.36 15.01 16.90
CA THR A 620 20.74 15.75 18.01
C THR A 620 19.94 14.83 18.94
N ASP A 621 19.19 13.87 18.40
CA ASP A 621 18.47 12.85 19.18
C ASP A 621 19.45 11.94 19.97
N ASN A 622 20.51 11.45 19.31
CA ASN A 622 21.61 10.68 19.94
C ASN A 622 22.29 11.52 21.05
N LEU A 623 22.67 12.76 20.76
CA LEU A 623 23.32 13.67 21.69
C LEU A 623 22.45 13.96 22.90
N LYS A 624 21.13 14.12 22.72
CA LYS A 624 20.19 14.26 23.83
C LYS A 624 20.23 13.03 24.75
N ALA A 625 20.20 11.82 24.20
CA ALA A 625 20.27 10.60 25.00
C ALA A 625 21.61 10.47 25.76
N VAL A 626 22.74 10.80 25.11
CA VAL A 626 24.07 10.84 25.76
C VAL A 626 24.12 11.87 26.87
N MET A 627 23.58 13.07 26.66
CA MET A 627 23.51 14.13 27.68
C MET A 627 22.62 13.73 28.85
N THR A 628 21.44 13.14 28.62
CA THR A 628 20.58 12.63 29.69
C THR A 628 21.29 11.54 30.51
N LYS A 629 21.98 10.59 29.87
CA LYS A 629 22.75 9.54 30.58
C LYS A 629 23.94 10.12 31.37
N LYS A 630 24.60 11.17 30.87
CA LYS A 630 25.65 11.90 31.62
C LYS A 630 25.10 12.70 32.80
N VAL A 631 23.99 13.42 32.64
CA VAL A 631 23.36 14.18 33.73
C VAL A 631 22.90 13.25 34.85
N ALA A 632 22.27 12.12 34.53
CA ALA A 632 21.93 11.10 35.51
C ALA A 632 23.17 10.53 36.23
N ALA A 633 24.25 10.24 35.51
CA ALA A 633 25.49 9.74 36.11
C ALA A 633 26.25 10.76 36.98
N VAL A 634 26.00 12.06 36.80
CA VAL A 634 26.48 13.12 37.73
C VAL A 634 25.58 13.20 38.95
N ALA A 635 24.25 13.20 38.78
CA ALA A 635 23.27 13.27 39.86
C ALA A 635 23.22 12.04 40.78
N ILE A 636 23.97 10.97 40.47
CA ILE A 636 24.17 9.77 41.31
C ILE A 636 25.50 9.88 42.11
N ARG A 637 26.33 10.89 41.83
CA ARG A 637 27.64 11.14 42.47
C ARG A 637 27.64 12.40 43.36
N SER A 638 26.50 13.07 43.47
CA SER A 638 26.22 14.26 44.27
C SER A 638 25.12 13.93 45.28
#